data_AF-A0A662XDU6-F1
#
_entry.id   AF-A0A662XDU6-F1
#
_cell.length_a   1.000
_cell.length_b   1.000
_cell.length_c   1.000
_cell.angle_alpha   90.00
_cell.angle_beta   90.00
_cell.angle_gamma   90.00
#
_symmetry.space_group_name_H-M   'P 1'
#
loop_
_entity.id
_entity.type
_entity.pdbx_description
1 polymer ?
#
loop_
_entity_poly.entity_id
_entity_poly.type
_entity_poly.pdbx_seq_one_letter_code
_entity_poly.pdbx_strand_id
1 'polypeptide(L)'
;MTNSNGFMSPPGLKQLSHLIPESTRWAQEGSLSASSSLKMLPPALLKTSALRSARLGGLRLATARSTLPAVQTLQQTQSRTFVSQQVYKLAKRAMPRMSNTEKAALESGTVGFDRDIFSGSPKLATLDKYTAELNAEEQAFMDTEVQQLCEMIDDYSVSRNQDLPLEVWKFIKEKGFLGMIIPKEYGGKQFSAHGHSLVITKIATRSPPAAVTVCVPNSLGPAELLLRYGTQEQKDYFLPDLANGKHLPCFGLTGPSSGSDAAAMRDTGVVCEQDGVLGIRATFSKRYITLAPVATCVGLAVDVKDPQGLLKGTGSPGITVALLERNHPGLQMGKRHDTISVPFMNGPVTGEDVFIPMSKIIGGQTRVGYGWNMLMDCLAEGRSISLPGSAVAGAKLSVNAVGAYARVRKQFKVPIANLEGIQEQLAIMGGQTFIAMSGQHMVNAMINQHEQPAVISGVCKQQITDRGRDAVIRGMDVLGGAGICKGPNNFLANVYTSLPVAITVEGANILTRSLIIFGQGLTRAHPHLYELIKTIQHGDDLEGFNKELRKLVQHSVSNTGGSLKTAVTRSRFKQQSGLLAHYESQMDKLAKNFAMCSDLSLVLGGKLKFAEMISGRFADVFSSLYLGYSAMWFYKSHRHVEGIDAIFDYAMTQLCFEAQQGLVGISKNFPVPVVGPIMRGLSFPFGLPYDTPTDKQIRKVAELISTDSGVRNMLSESMFISKDPTDRVALLNATLPKAVKADATLSALRKQKRNATIDEQKFIDEVEAAREIIIQVDSFDGLGAEIGKPKDYVRPGMIGNVFDKKN
;
A
#
# COMPACT_ATOMS: atom_id res chain seq x y z
N MET A 1 39.90 54.91 -6.59
CA MET A 1 41.07 54.53 -5.77
C MET A 1 40.55 53.78 -4.54
N THR A 2 41.25 52.71 -4.13
CA THR A 2 41.31 52.11 -2.77
C THR A 2 40.04 51.84 -1.95
N ASN A 3 39.79 50.54 -1.70
CA ASN A 3 39.41 49.89 -0.42
C ASN A 3 38.15 50.38 0.36
N SER A 4 37.36 49.51 1.03
CA SER A 4 37.67 48.22 1.65
C SER A 4 36.44 47.29 1.77
N ASN A 5 36.69 45.98 1.84
CA ASN A 5 35.67 44.95 2.09
C ASN A 5 35.49 44.70 3.61
N GLY A 6 34.28 44.32 4.02
CA GLY A 6 33.99 43.92 5.41
C GLY A 6 32.69 43.14 5.56
N PHE A 7 32.64 41.89 5.10
CA PHE A 7 31.60 40.93 5.47
C PHE A 7 32.22 39.82 6.33
N MET A 8 31.66 39.61 7.53
CA MET A 8 32.06 38.54 8.44
C MET A 8 31.36 37.22 8.06
N SER A 9 32.12 36.12 8.05
CA SER A 9 31.60 34.75 7.99
C SER A 9 31.76 34.07 9.35
N PRO A 10 30.76 33.36 9.88
CA PRO A 10 30.88 32.66 11.16
C PRO A 10 31.79 31.42 11.04
N PRO A 11 32.61 31.10 12.07
CA PRO A 11 33.58 30.00 12.02
C PRO A 11 32.97 28.65 12.45
N GLY A 12 33.45 27.53 11.88
CA GLY A 12 33.07 26.20 12.41
C GLY A 12 33.21 24.97 11.51
N LEU A 13 34.07 24.95 10.47
CA LEU A 13 34.24 23.77 9.60
C LEU A 13 35.71 23.49 9.23
N LYS A 14 36.55 23.25 10.25
CA LYS A 14 37.92 22.71 10.09
C LYS A 14 38.28 21.71 11.20
N GLN A 15 37.74 20.49 11.09
CA GLN A 15 38.31 19.23 11.58
C GLN A 15 37.36 18.10 11.17
N LEU A 16 37.87 17.10 10.41
CA LEU A 16 37.33 15.75 10.10
C LEU A 16 37.78 15.19 8.72
N SER A 17 38.95 15.58 8.22
CA SER A 17 39.51 15.10 6.94
C SER A 17 40.25 13.74 7.03
N HIS A 18 40.03 12.93 8.08
CA HIS A 18 40.79 11.70 8.34
C HIS A 18 39.94 10.47 8.71
N LEU A 19 38.67 10.42 8.30
CA LEU A 19 37.78 9.26 8.54
C LEU A 19 36.93 8.88 7.32
N ILE A 20 37.58 8.50 6.21
CA ILE A 20 36.94 7.75 5.10
C ILE A 20 37.91 6.64 4.63
N PRO A 21 37.53 5.35 4.69
CA PRO A 21 38.35 4.25 4.18
C PRO A 21 38.43 4.22 2.64
N GLU A 22 39.58 3.83 2.10
CA GLU A 22 39.81 3.69 0.66
C GLU A 22 39.13 2.43 0.08
N SER A 23 37.98 2.59 -0.60
CA SER A 23 37.46 1.57 -1.53
C SER A 23 36.38 2.05 -2.51
N THR A 24 36.57 3.22 -3.14
CA THR A 24 35.74 3.64 -4.31
C THR A 24 36.51 4.58 -5.25
N ARG A 25 37.30 3.99 -6.14
CA ARG A 25 37.65 4.58 -7.46
C ARG A 25 37.06 3.66 -8.54
N TRP A 26 37.16 4.07 -9.82
CA TRP A 26 36.52 3.47 -11.02
C TRP A 26 35.08 3.92 -11.31
N ALA A 27 34.93 5.17 -11.79
CA ALA A 27 33.91 5.56 -12.78
C ALA A 27 34.12 7.01 -13.29
N GLN A 28 35.15 7.27 -14.09
CA GLN A 28 35.20 8.46 -14.96
C GLN A 28 36.33 8.33 -16.00
N GLU A 29 35.96 8.02 -17.25
CA GLU A 29 36.55 8.49 -18.52
C GLU A 29 35.98 7.68 -19.69
N GLY A 30 35.78 8.30 -20.85
CA GLY A 30 35.36 7.63 -22.09
C GLY A 30 34.03 8.10 -22.68
N SER A 31 34.06 9.22 -23.41
CA SER A 31 33.01 9.60 -24.37
C SER A 31 33.66 10.09 -25.67
N LEU A 32 32.91 10.06 -26.78
CA LEU A 32 33.32 10.37 -28.17
C LEU A 32 34.14 9.28 -28.87
N SER A 33 34.02 8.94 -30.15
CA SER A 33 32.98 9.02 -31.22
C SER A 33 33.72 8.74 -32.54
N ALA A 34 33.28 7.80 -33.38
CA ALA A 34 33.64 7.74 -34.82
C ALA A 34 32.73 6.79 -35.59
N SER A 35 32.60 7.01 -36.91
CA SER A 35 31.56 6.44 -37.78
C SER A 35 32.12 5.55 -38.91
N SER A 36 31.20 4.90 -39.66
CA SER A 36 31.36 4.29 -41.00
C SER A 36 32.30 3.06 -41.10
N SER A 37 31.94 1.96 -41.77
CA SER A 37 31.58 1.95 -43.20
C SER A 37 30.71 0.73 -43.63
N LEU A 38 29.86 0.92 -44.64
CA LEU A 38 29.20 -0.16 -45.39
C LEU A 38 30.20 -0.92 -46.30
N LYS A 39 29.87 -2.18 -46.64
CA LYS A 39 30.01 -2.75 -48.00
C LYS A 39 29.08 -3.95 -48.20
N MET A 40 28.52 -4.09 -49.41
CA MET A 40 27.54 -5.11 -49.80
C MET A 40 28.19 -6.25 -50.61
N LEU A 41 27.63 -7.48 -50.51
CA LEU A 41 27.26 -8.51 -51.54
C LEU A 41 27.81 -8.43 -53.00
N PRO A 42 27.71 -9.47 -53.89
CA PRO A 42 27.09 -10.84 -53.79
C PRO A 42 27.97 -11.99 -54.41
N PRO A 43 27.53 -12.92 -55.32
CA PRO A 43 26.94 -14.25 -55.03
C PRO A 43 27.57 -15.47 -55.77
N ALA A 44 27.15 -16.71 -55.45
CA ALA A 44 27.26 -17.88 -56.36
C ALA A 44 26.27 -19.04 -56.04
N LEU A 45 26.11 -19.95 -57.01
CA LEU A 45 25.09 -21.02 -57.12
C LEU A 45 25.79 -22.38 -57.48
N LEU A 46 25.19 -23.57 -57.70
CA LEU A 46 23.83 -24.08 -57.96
C LEU A 46 23.83 -25.64 -57.75
N LYS A 47 22.65 -26.31 -57.74
CA LYS A 47 22.42 -27.77 -58.08
C LYS A 47 22.92 -28.88 -57.13
N THR A 48 22.38 -30.13 -57.10
CA THR A 48 21.02 -30.73 -57.32
C THR A 48 21.07 -32.24 -56.97
N SER A 49 19.94 -32.83 -56.54
CA SER A 49 19.45 -34.23 -56.66
C SER A 49 18.95 -34.78 -55.30
N ALA A 50 17.83 -35.47 -55.10
CA ALA A 50 16.68 -35.99 -55.86
C ALA A 50 16.51 -37.53 -55.69
N LEU A 51 15.30 -37.92 -55.23
CA LEU A 51 14.61 -39.23 -55.29
C LEU A 51 14.88 -40.18 -54.09
N ARG A 52 13.93 -41.02 -53.60
CA ARG A 52 12.51 -41.26 -53.98
C ARG A 52 11.68 -41.82 -52.80
N SER A 53 10.37 -41.76 -52.97
CA SER A 53 9.27 -42.30 -52.14
C SER A 53 9.30 -43.80 -51.78
N ALA A 54 8.67 -44.18 -50.65
CA ALA A 54 7.78 -45.34 -50.54
C ALA A 54 6.79 -45.21 -49.36
N ARG A 55 5.71 -46.01 -49.36
CA ARG A 55 4.48 -45.87 -48.55
C ARG A 55 4.11 -47.20 -47.86
N LEU A 56 3.36 -47.10 -46.75
CA LEU A 56 2.47 -48.12 -46.15
C LEU A 56 3.03 -49.45 -45.63
N GLY A 57 2.41 -49.92 -44.54
CA GLY A 57 2.55 -51.28 -43.98
C GLY A 57 2.52 -51.25 -42.45
N GLY A 58 1.43 -51.69 -41.84
CA GLY A 58 1.34 -51.83 -40.37
C GLY A 58 1.07 -53.27 -39.97
N LEU A 59 1.24 -53.63 -38.69
CA LEU A 59 0.48 -54.72 -38.07
C LEU A 59 0.55 -54.71 -36.52
N ARG A 60 -0.64 -54.85 -35.92
CA ARG A 60 -1.05 -55.62 -34.72
C ARG A 60 -0.14 -55.80 -33.48
N LEU A 61 -0.80 -55.70 -32.32
CA LEU A 61 -0.35 -56.22 -31.03
C LEU A 61 -0.09 -57.73 -31.05
N ALA A 62 0.87 -58.18 -30.23
CA ALA A 62 0.88 -59.51 -29.62
C ALA A 62 1.34 -59.40 -28.16
N THR A 63 0.64 -60.10 -27.27
CA THR A 63 0.92 -60.14 -25.82
C THR A 63 1.98 -61.16 -25.46
N ALA A 64 2.87 -60.84 -24.53
CA ALA A 64 3.65 -61.83 -23.79
C ALA A 64 3.69 -61.46 -22.30
N ARG A 65 3.05 -62.29 -21.45
CA ARG A 65 3.32 -62.33 -20.01
C ARG A 65 4.52 -63.25 -19.78
N SER A 66 5.51 -62.81 -19.03
CA SER A 66 6.42 -63.72 -18.32
C SER A 66 6.68 -63.19 -16.92
N THR A 67 6.76 -64.11 -15.97
CA THR A 67 6.78 -63.86 -14.52
C THR A 67 8.21 -63.80 -13.98
N LEU A 68 8.54 -62.79 -13.18
CA LEU A 68 9.67 -62.83 -12.23
C LEU A 68 9.26 -62.25 -10.87
N PRO A 69 9.55 -62.91 -9.73
CA PRO A 69 8.98 -62.57 -8.44
C PRO A 69 9.88 -61.74 -7.50
N ALA A 70 9.22 -61.04 -6.57
CA ALA A 70 9.66 -60.71 -5.20
C ALA A 70 10.95 -59.93 -4.90
N VAL A 71 11.90 -59.73 -5.82
CA VAL A 71 13.17 -59.02 -5.50
C VAL A 71 13.07 -57.48 -5.65
N GLN A 72 12.19 -56.98 -6.52
CA GLN A 72 12.06 -55.52 -6.76
C GLN A 72 11.48 -54.73 -5.58
N THR A 73 10.68 -55.36 -4.70
CA THR A 73 9.98 -54.68 -3.60
C THR A 73 10.94 -54.23 -2.49
N LEU A 74 12.00 -55.00 -2.20
CA LEU A 74 13.02 -54.63 -1.21
C LEU A 74 13.96 -53.55 -1.74
N GLN A 75 14.41 -53.63 -3.00
CA GLN A 75 15.23 -52.59 -3.61
C GLN A 75 14.48 -51.27 -3.81
N GLN A 76 13.19 -51.28 -4.18
CA GLN A 76 12.40 -50.03 -4.23
C GLN A 76 12.23 -49.38 -2.85
N THR A 77 12.12 -50.18 -1.78
CA THR A 77 11.94 -49.64 -0.43
C THR A 77 13.26 -49.05 0.10
N GLN A 78 14.38 -49.76 -0.04
CA GLN A 78 15.70 -49.24 0.37
C GLN A 78 16.17 -48.04 -0.45
N SER A 79 15.99 -48.04 -1.77
CA SER A 79 16.38 -46.90 -2.63
C SER A 79 15.56 -45.64 -2.35
N ARG A 80 14.25 -45.77 -2.11
CA ARG A 80 13.40 -44.64 -1.67
C ARG A 80 13.87 -44.07 -0.34
N THR A 81 14.20 -44.92 0.63
CA THR A 81 14.72 -44.46 1.93
C THR A 81 16.07 -43.75 1.77
N PHE A 82 17.02 -44.31 1.00
CA PHE A 82 18.31 -43.67 0.74
C PHE A 82 18.18 -42.31 0.05
N VAL A 83 17.38 -42.22 -1.02
CA VAL A 83 17.11 -40.95 -1.72
C VAL A 83 16.46 -39.94 -0.76
N SER A 84 15.49 -40.36 0.05
CA SER A 84 14.87 -39.46 1.03
C SER A 84 15.85 -38.93 2.08
N GLN A 85 16.79 -39.76 2.56
CA GLN A 85 17.82 -39.33 3.49
C GLN A 85 18.82 -38.35 2.86
N GLN A 86 19.18 -38.54 1.58
CA GLN A 86 20.04 -37.59 0.87
C GLN A 86 19.32 -36.26 0.59
N VAL A 87 18.05 -36.31 0.18
CA VAL A 87 17.22 -35.11 0.01
C VAL A 87 17.01 -34.38 1.33
N TYR A 88 16.77 -35.08 2.44
CA TYR A 88 16.70 -34.50 3.79
C TYR A 88 18.03 -33.85 4.21
N LYS A 89 19.17 -34.51 3.99
CA LYS A 89 20.51 -33.95 4.26
C LYS A 89 20.82 -32.72 3.41
N LEU A 90 20.39 -32.69 2.14
CA LEU A 90 20.52 -31.54 1.26
C LEU A 90 19.59 -30.38 1.69
N ALA A 91 18.33 -30.66 2.01
CA ALA A 91 17.39 -29.67 2.52
C ALA A 91 17.88 -29.04 3.83
N LYS A 92 18.35 -29.87 4.78
CA LYS A 92 18.94 -29.44 6.07
C LYS A 92 20.22 -28.60 5.89
N ARG A 93 20.96 -28.75 4.78
CA ARG A 93 22.11 -27.90 4.42
C ARG A 93 21.71 -26.61 3.70
N ALA A 94 20.65 -26.63 2.89
CA ALA A 94 20.19 -25.50 2.09
C ALA A 94 19.24 -24.55 2.83
N MET A 95 18.66 -25.00 3.95
CA MET A 95 17.73 -24.26 4.77
C MET A 95 18.48 -23.42 5.84
N PRO A 96 18.35 -22.08 5.83
CA PRO A 96 18.95 -21.26 6.87
C PRO A 96 18.26 -21.50 8.22
N ARG A 97 19.01 -21.32 9.33
CA ARG A 97 18.40 -21.18 10.65
C ARG A 97 17.53 -19.92 10.65
N MET A 98 16.30 -20.06 11.10
CA MET A 98 15.34 -18.97 11.28
C MET A 98 15.64 -18.26 12.61
N SER A 99 15.65 -16.94 12.63
CA SER A 99 15.78 -16.18 13.89
C SER A 99 14.47 -16.23 14.70
N ASN A 100 14.54 -15.92 15.99
CA ASN A 100 13.34 -15.78 16.82
C ASN A 100 12.42 -14.66 16.31
N THR A 101 12.99 -13.59 15.72
CA THR A 101 12.24 -12.46 15.16
C THR A 101 11.57 -12.80 13.82
N GLU A 102 12.24 -13.59 12.97
CA GLU A 102 11.65 -14.18 11.75
C GLU A 102 10.53 -15.16 12.10
N LYS A 103 10.75 -16.02 13.11
CA LYS A 103 9.74 -16.98 13.59
C LYS A 103 8.50 -16.27 14.12
N ALA A 104 8.67 -15.27 14.99
CA ALA A 104 7.56 -14.46 15.50
C ALA A 104 6.74 -13.81 14.39
N ALA A 105 7.38 -13.22 13.36
CA ALA A 105 6.71 -12.63 12.21
C ALA A 105 6.01 -13.66 11.29
N LEU A 106 6.49 -14.91 11.28
CA LEU A 106 5.85 -16.02 10.55
C LEU A 106 4.72 -16.68 11.34
N GLU A 107 4.66 -16.50 12.66
CA GLU A 107 3.61 -17.01 13.54
C GLU A 107 2.48 -15.98 13.76
N SER A 108 2.79 -14.68 13.83
CA SER A 108 1.84 -13.56 14.01
C SER A 108 0.71 -13.48 12.98
N GLY A 109 -0.51 -13.16 13.43
CA GLY A 109 -1.72 -13.01 12.61
C GLY A 109 -2.42 -14.32 12.20
N THR A 110 -3.36 -14.26 11.24
CA THR A 110 -4.07 -15.42 10.65
C THR A 110 -3.58 -15.75 9.23
N VAL A 111 -4.00 -16.92 8.72
CA VAL A 111 -3.82 -17.37 7.33
C VAL A 111 -5.19 -17.82 6.82
N GLY A 112 -5.60 -17.32 5.65
CA GLY A 112 -6.92 -17.53 5.08
C GLY A 112 -6.87 -17.43 3.55
N PHE A 113 -7.41 -16.35 2.99
CA PHE A 113 -7.49 -16.18 1.53
C PHE A 113 -6.12 -16.07 0.83
N ASP A 114 -5.07 -15.65 1.55
CA ASP A 114 -3.69 -15.72 1.08
C ASP A 114 -3.25 -17.16 0.79
N ARG A 115 -3.61 -18.13 1.64
CA ARG A 115 -3.37 -19.56 1.38
C ARG A 115 -4.15 -20.08 0.20
N ASP A 116 -5.38 -19.61 -0.03
CA ASP A 116 -6.17 -19.99 -1.21
C ASP A 116 -5.45 -19.57 -2.51
N ILE A 117 -4.86 -18.38 -2.54
CA ILE A 117 -4.01 -17.93 -3.66
C ILE A 117 -2.75 -18.79 -3.80
N PHE A 118 -1.98 -19.03 -2.73
CA PHE A 118 -0.80 -19.91 -2.77
C PHE A 118 -1.13 -21.38 -3.09
N SER A 119 -2.38 -21.79 -2.85
CA SER A 119 -2.85 -23.12 -3.22
C SER A 119 -3.11 -23.27 -4.73
N GLY A 120 -3.24 -22.16 -5.46
CA GLY A 120 -3.68 -22.17 -6.86
C GLY A 120 -5.18 -22.49 -7.03
N SER A 121 -5.98 -22.34 -5.97
CA SER A 121 -7.42 -22.65 -6.00
C SER A 121 -8.35 -21.63 -5.30
N PRO A 122 -8.12 -20.31 -5.40
CA PRO A 122 -9.03 -19.31 -4.84
C PRO A 122 -10.40 -19.37 -5.52
N LYS A 123 -11.46 -19.09 -4.75
CA LYS A 123 -12.86 -19.13 -5.19
C LYS A 123 -13.56 -17.87 -4.76
N LEU A 124 -14.38 -17.27 -5.62
CA LEU A 124 -15.14 -16.08 -5.23
C LEU A 124 -16.15 -16.39 -4.11
N ALA A 125 -16.75 -17.58 -4.14
CA ALA A 125 -17.76 -18.00 -3.17
C ALA A 125 -17.26 -18.13 -1.73
N THR A 126 -15.94 -18.28 -1.47
CA THR A 126 -15.42 -18.29 -0.08
C THR A 126 -15.36 -16.89 0.54
N LEU A 127 -15.55 -15.85 -0.28
CA LEU A 127 -15.57 -14.44 0.15
C LEU A 127 -16.97 -13.96 0.55
N ASP A 128 -18.02 -14.76 0.31
CA ASP A 128 -19.41 -14.42 0.64
C ASP A 128 -19.69 -14.33 2.16
N LYS A 129 -18.74 -14.77 3.01
CA LYS A 129 -18.78 -14.61 4.47
C LYS A 129 -18.32 -13.23 4.96
N TYR A 130 -17.78 -12.39 4.07
CA TYR A 130 -17.23 -11.07 4.40
C TYR A 130 -18.23 -9.98 4.00
N THR A 131 -18.44 -9.02 4.92
CA THR A 131 -19.31 -7.85 4.71
C THR A 131 -18.56 -6.58 5.13
N ALA A 132 -18.63 -5.54 4.31
CA ALA A 132 -18.06 -4.21 4.56
C ALA A 132 -19.20 -3.19 4.53
N GLU A 133 -19.87 -3.02 5.66
CA GLU A 133 -20.99 -2.10 5.86
C GLU A 133 -20.78 -1.35 7.17
N LEU A 134 -21.29 -0.12 7.25
CA LEU A 134 -21.34 0.65 8.49
C LEU A 134 -22.58 0.23 9.30
N ASN A 135 -22.42 0.03 10.60
CA ASN A 135 -23.57 -0.07 11.49
C ASN A 135 -24.22 1.30 11.70
N ALA A 136 -25.43 1.33 12.27
CA ALA A 136 -26.22 2.57 12.39
C ALA A 136 -25.54 3.68 13.21
N GLU A 137 -24.70 3.34 14.20
CA GLU A 137 -23.96 4.31 15.01
C GLU A 137 -22.73 4.84 14.28
N GLU A 138 -22.02 3.99 13.55
CA GLU A 138 -20.91 4.40 12.68
C GLU A 138 -21.40 5.31 11.54
N GLN A 139 -22.54 4.97 10.93
CA GLN A 139 -23.18 5.78 9.90
C GLN A 139 -23.62 7.14 10.47
N ALA A 140 -24.29 7.15 11.63
CA ALA A 140 -24.65 8.40 12.31
C ALA A 140 -23.42 9.27 12.57
N PHE A 141 -22.34 8.71 13.13
CA PHE A 141 -21.08 9.43 13.38
C PHE A 141 -20.45 9.98 12.10
N MET A 142 -20.48 9.22 10.99
CA MET A 142 -20.02 9.66 9.67
C MET A 142 -20.81 10.85 9.12
N ASP A 143 -22.12 10.89 9.36
CA ASP A 143 -23.03 11.93 8.87
C ASP A 143 -23.05 13.18 9.78
N THR A 144 -22.78 13.03 11.07
CA THR A 144 -22.76 14.13 12.06
C THR A 144 -21.35 14.57 12.44
N GLU A 145 -20.65 13.85 13.32
CA GLU A 145 -19.34 14.26 13.85
C GLU A 145 -18.28 14.39 12.76
N VAL A 146 -18.15 13.39 11.87
CA VAL A 146 -17.09 13.40 10.84
C VAL A 146 -17.36 14.50 9.80
N GLN A 147 -18.64 14.72 9.44
CA GLN A 147 -19.01 15.87 8.61
C GLN A 147 -18.61 17.18 9.30
N GLN A 148 -19.03 17.38 10.55
CA GLN A 148 -18.75 18.61 11.30
C GLN A 148 -17.24 18.86 11.45
N LEU A 149 -16.44 17.83 11.75
CA LEU A 149 -14.98 17.96 11.81
C LEU A 149 -14.41 18.49 10.49
N CYS A 150 -14.88 17.98 9.36
CA CYS A 150 -14.39 18.41 8.05
C CYS A 150 -14.84 19.84 7.69
N GLU A 151 -16.08 20.25 8.04
CA GLU A 151 -16.54 21.64 7.85
C GLU A 151 -15.73 22.63 8.71
N MET A 152 -15.24 22.22 9.89
CA MET A 152 -14.41 23.05 10.77
C MET A 152 -12.97 23.27 10.26
N ILE A 153 -12.53 22.54 9.22
CA ILE A 153 -11.14 22.58 8.75
C ILE A 153 -11.03 23.35 7.43
N ASP A 154 -10.20 24.39 7.40
CA ASP A 154 -9.58 24.92 6.18
C ASP A 154 -8.14 24.38 6.07
N ASP A 155 -7.92 23.42 5.17
CA ASP A 155 -6.63 22.75 4.99
C ASP A 155 -5.54 23.67 4.39
N TYR A 156 -5.92 24.75 3.71
CA TYR A 156 -4.97 25.77 3.27
C TYR A 156 -4.49 26.62 4.45
N SER A 157 -5.38 27.02 5.35
CA SER A 157 -4.98 27.71 6.60
C SER A 157 -4.21 26.79 7.55
N VAL A 158 -4.58 25.52 7.68
CA VAL A 158 -3.79 24.50 8.42
C VAL A 158 -2.37 24.37 7.84
N SER A 159 -2.24 24.30 6.50
CA SER A 159 -0.94 24.32 5.82
C SER A 159 -0.12 25.59 6.07
N ARG A 160 -0.77 26.75 6.19
CA ARG A 160 -0.09 28.04 6.39
C ARG A 160 0.35 28.24 7.84
N ASN A 161 -0.52 27.89 8.78
CA ASN A 161 -0.31 28.02 10.22
C ASN A 161 0.55 26.88 10.80
N GLN A 162 0.77 25.82 10.01
CA GLN A 162 1.50 24.62 10.36
C GLN A 162 0.90 23.82 11.54
N ASP A 163 -0.38 23.98 11.86
CA ASP A 163 -1.09 23.18 12.87
C ASP A 163 -2.60 23.15 12.59
N LEU A 164 -3.32 22.23 13.24
CA LEU A 164 -4.77 22.27 13.34
C LEU A 164 -5.20 23.38 14.32
N PRO A 165 -6.31 24.10 14.06
CA PRO A 165 -6.86 25.05 15.02
C PRO A 165 -7.20 24.42 16.38
N LEU A 166 -7.21 25.24 17.43
CA LEU A 166 -7.44 24.78 18.82
C LEU A 166 -8.85 24.16 18.98
N GLU A 167 -9.85 24.73 18.33
CA GLU A 167 -11.22 24.25 18.27
C GLU A 167 -11.34 22.91 17.55
N VAL A 168 -10.53 22.67 16.51
CA VAL A 168 -10.45 21.37 15.83
C VAL A 168 -9.80 20.32 16.74
N TRP A 169 -8.70 20.68 17.41
CA TRP A 169 -8.06 19.81 18.42
C TRP A 169 -9.00 19.43 19.57
N LYS A 170 -9.80 20.39 20.07
CA LYS A 170 -10.83 20.14 21.09
C LYS A 170 -11.92 19.20 20.58
N PHE A 171 -12.48 19.49 19.41
CA PHE A 171 -13.55 18.69 18.82
C PHE A 171 -13.13 17.23 18.58
N ILE A 172 -11.91 17.01 18.06
CA ILE A 172 -11.32 15.68 17.87
C ILE A 172 -11.31 14.87 19.17
N LYS A 173 -10.93 15.50 20.30
CA LYS A 173 -10.90 14.86 21.61
C LYS A 173 -12.30 14.62 22.16
N GLU A 174 -13.10 15.69 22.28
CA GLU A 174 -14.42 15.70 22.91
C GLU A 174 -15.43 14.76 22.23
N LYS A 175 -15.30 14.55 20.91
CA LYS A 175 -16.18 13.65 20.15
C LYS A 175 -15.70 12.19 20.11
N GLY A 176 -14.53 11.88 20.65
CA GLY A 176 -13.99 10.52 20.75
C GLY A 176 -13.36 10.00 19.46
N PHE A 177 -12.86 10.87 18.57
CA PHE A 177 -12.12 10.44 17.38
C PHE A 177 -10.83 9.69 17.74
N LEU A 178 -10.27 9.91 18.92
CA LEU A 178 -9.02 9.26 19.37
C LEU A 178 -9.23 7.88 20.01
N GLY A 179 -10.49 7.46 20.20
CA GLY A 179 -10.88 6.22 20.87
C GLY A 179 -11.85 5.37 20.05
N MET A 180 -11.73 5.38 18.72
CA MET A 180 -12.63 4.63 17.83
C MET A 180 -12.54 3.12 18.07
N ILE A 181 -11.33 2.58 18.24
CA ILE A 181 -11.11 1.14 18.48
C ILE A 181 -11.35 0.70 19.94
N ILE A 182 -11.40 1.66 20.87
CA ILE A 182 -11.48 1.35 22.31
C ILE A 182 -12.92 0.87 22.64
N PRO A 183 -13.09 -0.22 23.42
CA PRO A 183 -14.40 -0.72 23.84
C PRO A 183 -15.20 0.32 24.64
N LYS A 184 -16.53 0.22 24.56
CA LYS A 184 -17.44 1.19 25.22
C LYS A 184 -17.38 1.17 26.74
N GLU A 185 -16.98 0.04 27.33
CA GLU A 185 -16.75 -0.08 28.79
C GLU A 185 -15.64 0.86 29.30
N TYR A 186 -14.65 1.19 28.46
CA TYR A 186 -13.63 2.22 28.73
C TYR A 186 -13.98 3.58 28.08
N GLY A 187 -15.25 3.82 27.72
CA GLY A 187 -15.70 5.09 27.13
C GLY A 187 -15.27 5.34 25.68
N GLY A 188 -14.75 4.33 24.97
CA GLY A 188 -14.47 4.39 23.54
C GLY A 188 -15.71 4.20 22.66
N LYS A 189 -15.52 4.15 21.34
CA LYS A 189 -16.62 3.96 20.36
C LYS A 189 -16.85 2.51 19.96
N GLN A 190 -15.83 1.66 20.03
CA GLN A 190 -15.86 0.27 19.57
C GLN A 190 -16.31 0.11 18.10
N PHE A 191 -15.77 0.97 17.22
CA PHE A 191 -16.02 0.89 15.78
C PHE A 191 -15.33 -0.32 15.15
N SER A 192 -15.95 -0.82 14.10
CA SER A 192 -15.41 -1.84 13.20
C SER A 192 -14.19 -1.31 12.43
N ALA A 193 -13.39 -2.21 11.86
CA ALA A 193 -12.28 -1.84 10.99
C ALA A 193 -12.77 -1.06 9.76
N HIS A 194 -13.96 -1.40 9.25
CA HIS A 194 -14.60 -0.67 8.15
C HIS A 194 -15.01 0.76 8.57
N GLY A 195 -15.66 0.92 9.72
CA GLY A 195 -16.00 2.22 10.31
C GLY A 195 -14.79 3.12 10.50
N HIS A 196 -13.76 2.63 11.20
CA HIS A 196 -12.49 3.34 11.36
C HIS A 196 -11.89 3.73 9.98
N SER A 197 -11.85 2.80 9.01
CA SER A 197 -11.30 3.10 7.69
C SER A 197 -12.05 4.21 6.96
N LEU A 198 -13.38 4.22 6.99
CA LEU A 198 -14.20 5.23 6.33
C LEU A 198 -14.15 6.59 7.04
N VAL A 199 -14.07 6.63 8.37
CA VAL A 199 -13.80 7.88 9.12
C VAL A 199 -12.48 8.51 8.66
N ILE A 200 -11.39 7.73 8.61
CA ILE A 200 -10.09 8.22 8.14
C ILE A 200 -10.15 8.65 6.67
N THR A 201 -10.88 7.89 5.84
CA THR A 201 -11.05 8.22 4.41
C THR A 201 -11.75 9.57 4.26
N LYS A 202 -12.88 9.80 4.94
CA LYS A 202 -13.63 11.06 4.88
C LYS A 202 -12.78 12.24 5.34
N ILE A 203 -12.09 12.12 6.48
CA ILE A 203 -11.21 13.19 6.99
C ILE A 203 -10.06 13.46 6.00
N ALA A 204 -9.42 12.42 5.45
CA ALA A 204 -8.29 12.57 4.54
C ALA A 204 -8.67 13.23 3.20
N THR A 205 -9.94 13.17 2.78
CA THR A 205 -10.42 13.93 1.61
C THR A 205 -10.51 15.44 1.85
N ARG A 206 -10.55 15.88 3.11
CA ARG A 206 -10.49 17.30 3.48
C ARG A 206 -9.11 17.74 3.94
N SER A 207 -8.46 16.96 4.80
CA SER A 207 -7.21 17.35 5.44
C SER A 207 -6.34 16.14 5.82
N PRO A 208 -5.26 15.85 5.07
CA PRO A 208 -4.26 14.87 5.44
C PRO A 208 -3.68 15.00 6.87
N PRO A 209 -3.32 16.20 7.39
CA PRO A 209 -2.78 16.32 8.75
C PRO A 209 -3.83 16.00 9.83
N ALA A 210 -5.11 16.32 9.61
CA ALA A 210 -6.18 15.89 10.52
C ALA A 210 -6.36 14.37 10.50
N ALA A 211 -6.32 13.75 9.33
CA ALA A 211 -6.41 12.29 9.19
C ALA A 211 -5.26 11.57 9.88
N VAL A 212 -4.02 12.06 9.76
CA VAL A 212 -2.85 11.51 10.48
C VAL A 212 -3.01 11.64 12.00
N THR A 213 -3.53 12.78 12.48
CA THR A 213 -3.79 13.02 13.91
C THR A 213 -4.82 12.05 14.50
N VAL A 214 -5.87 11.71 13.74
CA VAL A 214 -6.89 10.73 14.16
C VAL A 214 -6.42 9.28 13.96
N CYS A 215 -5.61 9.01 12.94
CA CYS A 215 -5.09 7.68 12.58
C CYS A 215 -4.20 7.07 13.68
N VAL A 216 -3.23 7.81 14.21
CA VAL A 216 -2.18 7.22 15.07
C VAL A 216 -2.73 6.64 16.39
N PRO A 217 -3.61 7.30 17.14
CA PRO A 217 -4.18 6.73 18.37
C PRO A 217 -5.03 5.47 18.14
N ASN A 218 -5.57 5.27 16.93
CA ASN A 218 -6.47 4.18 16.56
C ASN A 218 -5.80 3.05 15.75
N SER A 219 -4.48 3.08 15.58
CA SER A 219 -3.74 2.09 14.77
C SER A 219 -2.60 1.47 15.59
N LEU A 220 -1.33 1.74 15.26
CA LEU A 220 -0.18 1.35 16.08
C LEU A 220 -0.05 2.27 17.32
N GLY A 221 -1.13 2.34 18.10
CA GLY A 221 -1.24 3.11 19.33
C GLY A 221 -1.10 2.22 20.57
N PRO A 222 -0.82 2.81 21.75
CA PRO A 222 -0.87 2.11 23.03
C PRO A 222 -2.22 1.43 23.32
N ALA A 223 -3.33 1.95 22.78
CA ALA A 223 -4.66 1.38 22.97
C ALA A 223 -4.74 -0.09 22.53
N GLU A 224 -4.35 -0.41 21.29
CA GLU A 224 -4.42 -1.78 20.76
C GLU A 224 -3.49 -2.75 21.53
N LEU A 225 -2.29 -2.28 21.87
CA LEU A 225 -1.34 -3.03 22.69
C LEU A 225 -1.87 -3.32 24.10
N LEU A 226 -2.54 -2.33 24.72
CA LEU A 226 -3.18 -2.48 26.04
C LEU A 226 -4.36 -3.46 25.98
N LEU A 227 -5.22 -3.36 24.96
CA LEU A 227 -6.37 -4.24 24.79
C LEU A 227 -5.96 -5.72 24.72
N ARG A 228 -4.91 -6.03 23.95
CA ARG A 228 -4.40 -7.40 23.76
C ARG A 228 -3.52 -7.91 24.89
N TYR A 229 -2.59 -7.09 25.38
CA TYR A 229 -1.49 -7.56 26.23
C TYR A 229 -1.37 -6.83 27.57
N GLY A 230 -2.07 -5.72 27.77
CA GLY A 230 -2.05 -4.97 29.04
C GLY A 230 -2.69 -5.73 30.19
N THR A 231 -2.20 -5.50 31.42
CA THR A 231 -2.87 -5.99 32.63
C THR A 231 -4.19 -5.23 32.86
N GLN A 232 -5.07 -5.72 33.73
CA GLN A 232 -6.35 -5.06 33.98
C GLN A 232 -6.15 -3.65 34.57
N GLU A 233 -5.19 -3.50 35.48
CA GLU A 233 -4.84 -2.20 36.08
C GLU A 233 -4.33 -1.21 35.02
N GLN A 234 -3.59 -1.68 34.01
CA GLN A 234 -3.14 -0.86 32.89
C GLN A 234 -4.30 -0.46 31.97
N LYS A 235 -5.25 -1.37 31.74
CA LYS A 235 -6.46 -1.10 30.96
C LYS A 235 -7.33 -0.05 31.63
N ASP A 236 -7.67 -0.26 32.90
CA ASP A 236 -8.50 0.61 33.72
C ASP A 236 -7.91 2.02 33.86
N TYR A 237 -6.58 2.14 33.96
CA TYR A 237 -5.88 3.42 34.06
C TYR A 237 -5.79 4.16 32.72
N PHE A 238 -5.31 3.49 31.65
CA PHE A 238 -4.97 4.18 30.41
C PHE A 238 -6.12 4.26 29.39
N LEU A 239 -6.96 3.22 29.24
CA LEU A 239 -7.94 3.18 28.16
C LEU A 239 -9.01 4.29 28.26
N PRO A 240 -9.57 4.63 29.43
CA PRO A 240 -10.53 5.73 29.55
C PRO A 240 -9.96 7.08 29.12
N ASP A 241 -8.70 7.36 29.48
CA ASP A 241 -8.07 8.64 29.17
C ASP A 241 -7.46 8.69 27.76
N LEU A 242 -7.15 7.55 27.15
CA LEU A 242 -6.92 7.45 25.71
C LEU A 242 -8.21 7.72 24.92
N ALA A 243 -9.34 7.16 25.34
CA ALA A 243 -10.63 7.30 24.65
C ALA A 243 -11.15 8.75 24.65
N ASN A 244 -11.03 9.45 25.78
CA ASN A 244 -11.44 10.86 25.91
C ASN A 244 -10.35 11.87 25.48
N GLY A 245 -9.16 11.41 25.08
CA GLY A 245 -8.07 12.25 24.58
C GLY A 245 -7.35 13.10 25.64
N LYS A 246 -7.58 12.87 26.95
CA LYS A 246 -6.68 13.36 28.01
C LYS A 246 -5.28 12.80 27.82
N HIS A 247 -5.18 11.50 27.53
CA HIS A 247 -3.99 10.88 27.00
C HIS A 247 -3.98 10.92 25.47
N LEU A 248 -3.12 11.77 24.90
CA LEU A 248 -2.76 11.76 23.48
C LEU A 248 -1.48 10.92 23.32
N PRO A 249 -1.53 9.75 22.66
CA PRO A 249 -0.38 8.86 22.57
C PRO A 249 0.54 9.16 21.38
N CYS A 250 1.78 8.71 21.48
CA CYS A 250 2.66 8.45 20.33
C CYS A 250 3.44 7.13 20.51
N PHE A 251 4.02 6.59 19.42
CA PHE A 251 4.73 5.30 19.47
C PHE A 251 6.19 5.36 18.99
N GLY A 252 7.13 5.22 19.93
CA GLY A 252 8.58 5.22 19.75
C GLY A 252 9.16 3.86 19.34
N LEU A 253 9.04 3.49 18.06
CA LEU A 253 9.74 2.33 17.50
C LEU A 253 11.06 2.72 16.82
N THR A 254 10.99 3.57 15.80
CA THR A 254 12.10 3.95 14.90
C THR A 254 13.19 4.75 15.60
N GLY A 255 14.46 4.37 15.39
CA GLY A 255 15.64 5.10 15.86
C GLY A 255 16.56 5.57 14.73
N PRO A 256 17.62 6.37 15.03
CA PRO A 256 18.61 6.85 14.05
C PRO A 256 19.27 5.75 13.21
N SER A 257 19.56 4.59 13.80
CA SER A 257 20.18 3.44 13.12
C SER A 257 19.19 2.46 12.50
N SER A 258 17.93 2.49 12.94
CA SER A 258 17.02 1.34 12.83
C SER A 258 15.62 1.82 12.46
N GLY A 259 15.20 1.54 11.23
CA GLY A 259 13.89 1.91 10.68
C GLY A 259 13.18 0.68 10.13
N SER A 260 13.49 0.32 8.88
CA SER A 260 12.95 -0.88 8.24
C SER A 260 13.37 -2.18 8.94
N ASP A 261 14.64 -2.27 9.35
CA ASP A 261 15.11 -3.30 10.28
C ASP A 261 14.88 -2.80 11.71
N ALA A 262 13.62 -2.89 12.15
CA ALA A 262 13.20 -2.50 13.49
C ALA A 262 13.65 -3.51 14.56
N ALA A 263 14.01 -4.75 14.17
CA ALA A 263 14.52 -5.77 15.08
C ALA A 263 15.95 -5.46 15.51
N ALA A 264 16.78 -4.88 14.63
CA ALA A 264 18.12 -4.41 14.95
C ALA A 264 18.14 -3.03 15.63
N MET A 265 17.24 -2.78 16.60
CA MET A 265 17.26 -1.53 17.38
C MET A 265 18.50 -1.44 18.28
N ARG A 266 19.00 -0.22 18.48
CA ARG A 266 20.12 0.06 19.41
C ARG A 266 19.67 0.59 20.78
N ASP A 267 18.38 0.96 20.86
CA ASP A 267 17.73 1.38 22.09
C ASP A 267 17.70 0.18 23.04
N THR A 268 18.34 0.29 24.20
CA THR A 268 18.63 -0.86 25.06
C THR A 268 18.22 -0.59 26.50
N GLY A 269 17.82 -1.65 27.19
CA GLY A 269 17.53 -1.63 28.62
C GLY A 269 18.26 -2.74 29.35
N VAL A 270 18.62 -2.51 30.61
CA VAL A 270 19.14 -3.54 31.52
C VAL A 270 18.18 -3.69 32.69
N VAL A 271 17.74 -4.92 32.97
CA VAL A 271 16.92 -5.22 34.15
C VAL A 271 17.73 -4.91 35.41
N CYS A 272 17.14 -4.14 36.33
CA CYS A 272 17.77 -3.73 37.57
C CYS A 272 16.73 -3.49 38.65
N GLU A 273 17.18 -3.39 39.90
CA GLU A 273 16.38 -2.88 41.01
C GLU A 273 16.83 -1.45 41.33
N GLN A 274 15.87 -0.58 41.64
CA GLN A 274 16.12 0.76 42.16
C GLN A 274 15.11 1.03 43.28
N ASP A 275 15.60 1.47 44.45
CA ASP A 275 14.77 1.77 45.64
C ASP A 275 13.84 0.60 46.06
N GLY A 276 14.28 -0.63 45.85
CA GLY A 276 13.51 -1.87 46.10
C GLY A 276 12.47 -2.22 45.02
N VAL A 277 12.37 -1.44 43.95
CA VAL A 277 11.45 -1.67 42.82
C VAL A 277 12.20 -2.32 41.66
N LEU A 278 11.69 -3.44 41.15
CA LEU A 278 12.19 -4.07 39.93
C LEU A 278 11.77 -3.27 38.68
N GLY A 279 12.72 -3.04 37.78
CA GLY A 279 12.50 -2.32 36.54
C GLY A 279 13.61 -2.52 35.52
N ILE A 280 13.65 -1.64 34.54
CA ILE A 280 14.61 -1.62 33.44
C ILE A 280 15.24 -0.23 33.39
N ARG A 281 16.57 -0.14 33.42
CA ARG A 281 17.31 1.10 33.16
C ARG A 281 17.60 1.18 31.66
N ALA A 282 17.01 2.16 30.97
CA ALA A 282 16.97 2.22 29.52
C ALA A 282 17.58 3.51 28.96
N THR A 283 18.33 3.36 27.86
CA THR A 283 18.87 4.46 27.06
C THR A 283 18.40 4.29 25.62
N PHE A 284 17.76 5.32 25.08
CA PHE A 284 17.04 5.27 23.81
C PHE A 284 17.05 6.62 23.07
N SER A 285 17.04 6.53 21.74
CA SER A 285 16.92 7.66 20.83
C SER A 285 15.97 7.28 19.70
N LYS A 286 14.73 7.78 19.78
CA LYS A 286 13.67 7.56 18.80
C LYS A 286 13.52 8.78 17.91
N ARG A 287 13.22 8.57 16.62
CA ARG A 287 13.03 9.63 15.62
C ARG A 287 11.80 9.39 14.76
N TYR A 288 11.32 10.46 14.14
CA TYR A 288 10.14 10.47 13.27
C TYR A 288 8.84 10.04 13.98
N ILE A 289 8.73 10.30 15.28
CA ILE A 289 7.61 9.86 16.10
C ILE A 289 6.45 10.84 15.94
N THR A 290 5.41 10.38 15.24
CA THR A 290 4.18 11.15 15.01
C THR A 290 3.46 11.42 16.33
N LEU A 291 2.86 12.60 16.46
CA LEU A 291 2.28 13.19 17.67
C LEU A 291 3.26 13.54 18.82
N ALA A 292 4.52 13.08 18.82
CA ALA A 292 5.46 13.30 19.94
C ALA A 292 5.55 14.75 20.49
N PRO A 293 5.59 15.83 19.68
CA PRO A 293 5.63 17.20 20.20
C PRO A 293 4.49 17.53 21.16
N VAL A 294 3.30 16.94 20.96
CA VAL A 294 2.06 17.18 21.73
C VAL A 294 1.60 15.98 22.57
N ALA A 295 2.22 14.81 22.41
CA ALA A 295 1.82 13.58 23.07
C ALA A 295 2.03 13.63 24.60
N THR A 296 1.04 13.18 25.36
CA THR A 296 1.07 13.11 26.83
C THR A 296 1.51 11.73 27.35
N CYS A 297 1.58 10.72 26.48
CA CYS A 297 2.14 9.42 26.79
C CYS A 297 2.82 8.80 25.56
N VAL A 298 3.79 7.91 25.80
CA VAL A 298 4.68 7.33 24.79
C VAL A 298 4.71 5.82 24.97
N GLY A 299 4.23 5.07 23.98
CA GLY A 299 4.59 3.66 23.82
C GLY A 299 6.03 3.58 23.32
N LEU A 300 6.90 2.80 23.96
CA LEU A 300 8.35 2.80 23.70
C LEU A 300 8.88 1.37 23.59
N ALA A 301 9.53 1.03 22.47
CA ALA A 301 10.20 -0.25 22.29
C ALA A 301 11.70 -0.17 22.60
N VAL A 302 12.22 -1.06 23.45
CA VAL A 302 13.66 -1.19 23.79
C VAL A 302 14.09 -2.65 23.84
N ASP A 303 15.35 -2.95 23.49
CA ASP A 303 15.94 -4.30 23.61
C ASP A 303 16.51 -4.53 25.01
N VAL A 304 15.84 -5.38 25.79
CA VAL A 304 16.10 -5.59 27.22
C VAL A 304 17.04 -6.77 27.46
N LYS A 305 18.03 -6.56 28.34
CA LYS A 305 18.99 -7.56 28.77
C LYS A 305 18.84 -7.79 30.28
N ASP A 306 18.98 -9.05 30.70
CA ASP A 306 18.99 -9.43 32.11
C ASP A 306 20.29 -10.19 32.45
N PRO A 307 21.42 -9.49 32.62
CA PRO A 307 22.70 -10.12 32.91
C PRO A 307 22.80 -10.67 34.34
N GLN A 308 21.86 -10.30 35.23
CA GLN A 308 21.84 -10.68 36.64
C GLN A 308 20.76 -11.74 36.96
N GLY A 309 19.90 -12.10 36.00
CA GLY A 309 18.82 -13.07 36.19
C GLY A 309 17.66 -12.56 37.06
N LEU A 310 17.51 -11.24 37.19
CA LEU A 310 16.53 -10.59 38.07
C LEU A 310 15.08 -10.83 37.63
N LEU A 311 14.84 -11.19 36.36
CA LEU A 311 13.52 -11.61 35.88
C LEU A 311 13.07 -12.96 36.48
N LYS A 312 13.99 -13.77 37.05
CA LYS A 312 13.71 -15.04 37.75
C LYS A 312 12.82 -16.02 36.98
N GLY A 313 12.87 -15.98 35.64
CA GLY A 313 12.06 -16.81 34.73
C GLY A 313 10.64 -16.29 34.48
N THR A 314 10.18 -15.22 35.13
CA THR A 314 8.87 -14.60 34.93
C THR A 314 8.86 -13.64 33.72
N GLY A 315 9.62 -13.96 32.67
CA GLY A 315 9.91 -13.10 31.51
C GLY A 315 11.28 -13.46 30.91
N SER A 316 11.66 -12.85 29.78
CA SER A 316 12.94 -13.14 29.11
C SER A 316 13.58 -11.88 28.51
N PRO A 317 14.92 -11.84 28.33
CA PRO A 317 15.57 -10.81 27.52
C PRO A 317 15.00 -10.69 26.10
N GLY A 318 15.06 -9.49 25.52
CA GLY A 318 14.62 -9.17 24.17
C GLY A 318 13.81 -7.87 24.08
N ILE A 319 13.31 -7.59 22.88
CA ILE A 319 12.48 -6.40 22.60
C ILE A 319 11.25 -6.39 23.53
N THR A 320 11.08 -5.29 24.25
CA THR A 320 10.04 -5.06 25.25
C THR A 320 9.37 -3.73 24.99
N VAL A 321 8.05 -3.63 25.23
CA VAL A 321 7.28 -2.39 25.05
C VAL A 321 6.86 -1.83 26.40
N ALA A 322 7.25 -0.59 26.67
CA ALA A 322 6.79 0.22 27.79
C ALA A 322 5.72 1.23 27.36
N LEU A 323 4.93 1.73 28.31
CA LEU A 323 4.06 2.89 28.15
C LEU A 323 4.36 3.89 29.28
N LEU A 324 4.87 5.07 28.91
CA LEU A 324 5.33 6.11 29.82
C LEU A 324 4.50 7.39 29.65
N GLU A 325 4.11 8.04 30.74
CA GLU A 325 3.60 9.41 30.70
C GLU A 325 4.72 10.40 30.29
N ARG A 326 4.34 11.52 29.65
CA ARG A 326 5.28 12.53 29.11
C ARG A 326 6.26 13.09 30.16
N ASN A 327 5.83 13.13 31.42
CA ASN A 327 6.59 13.62 32.56
C ASN A 327 7.37 12.53 33.32
N HIS A 328 7.44 11.31 32.78
CA HIS A 328 8.24 10.22 33.37
C HIS A 328 9.71 10.66 33.52
N PRO A 329 10.35 10.53 34.70
CA PRO A 329 11.71 11.03 34.93
C PRO A 329 12.72 10.53 33.89
N GLY A 330 13.47 11.44 33.29
CA GLY A 330 14.48 11.14 32.25
C GLY A 330 13.93 10.99 30.82
N LEU A 331 12.61 10.90 30.63
CA LEU A 331 11.99 10.95 29.30
C LEU A 331 12.04 12.39 28.75
N GLN A 332 12.53 12.55 27.52
CA GLN A 332 12.64 13.85 26.86
C GLN A 332 11.90 13.85 25.51
N MET A 333 10.97 14.79 25.36
CA MET A 333 10.25 15.02 24.10
C MET A 333 10.98 16.11 23.31
N GLY A 334 11.43 15.77 22.10
CA GLY A 334 12.26 16.66 21.29
C GLY A 334 11.49 17.72 20.50
N LYS A 335 12.25 18.54 19.76
CA LYS A 335 11.71 19.57 18.87
C LYS A 335 10.91 18.95 17.70
N ARG A 336 9.95 19.70 17.18
CA ARG A 336 9.14 19.31 16.01
C ARG A 336 9.99 19.23 14.73
N HIS A 337 9.72 18.22 13.90
CA HIS A 337 10.23 18.10 12.54
C HIS A 337 9.29 18.80 11.52
N ASP A 338 9.86 19.30 10.43
CA ASP A 338 9.11 19.67 9.23
C ASP A 338 8.94 18.42 8.33
N THR A 339 7.70 17.93 8.25
CA THR A 339 7.33 16.73 7.50
C THR A 339 6.88 17.09 6.08
N ILE A 340 7.85 17.54 5.26
CA ILE A 340 7.64 18.04 3.87
C ILE A 340 6.49 19.08 3.79
N SER A 341 6.42 19.95 4.80
CA SER A 341 5.39 20.98 5.02
C SER A 341 3.95 20.46 5.14
N VAL A 342 3.75 19.14 5.31
CA VAL A 342 2.47 18.54 5.71
C VAL A 342 2.37 18.68 7.25
N PRO A 343 1.42 19.47 7.78
CA PRO A 343 1.54 20.04 9.11
C PRO A 343 1.00 19.14 10.24
N PHE A 344 1.24 17.83 10.18
CA PHE A 344 1.01 16.96 11.33
C PHE A 344 2.15 17.11 12.37
N MET A 345 1.90 16.68 13.60
CA MET A 345 2.90 16.72 14.67
C MET A 345 3.87 15.54 14.52
N ASN A 346 5.17 15.80 14.53
CA ASN A 346 6.20 14.77 14.46
C ASN A 346 7.48 15.26 15.15
N GLY A 347 8.20 14.39 15.87
CA GLY A 347 9.43 14.77 16.59
C GLY A 347 10.25 13.55 17.06
N PRO A 348 11.41 13.76 17.69
CA PRO A 348 12.15 12.71 18.36
C PRO A 348 11.72 12.53 19.83
N VAL A 349 12.05 11.37 20.40
CA VAL A 349 11.87 11.07 21.83
C VAL A 349 13.16 10.40 22.33
N THR A 350 13.75 10.91 23.39
CA THR A 350 15.06 10.47 23.89
C THR A 350 15.04 10.22 25.39
N GLY A 351 15.99 9.42 25.87
CA GLY A 351 16.22 9.18 27.29
C GLY A 351 17.57 8.50 27.51
N GLU A 352 18.21 8.84 28.62
CA GLU A 352 19.50 8.31 29.06
C GLU A 352 19.36 7.85 30.51
N ASP A 353 19.74 6.59 30.79
CA ASP A 353 19.61 5.92 32.08
C ASP A 353 18.22 6.02 32.76
N VAL A 354 17.17 6.04 31.95
CA VAL A 354 15.77 6.14 32.39
C VAL A 354 15.35 4.87 33.12
N PHE A 355 15.01 4.97 34.40
CA PHE A 355 14.43 3.85 35.13
C PHE A 355 12.94 3.68 34.80
N ILE A 356 12.57 2.51 34.29
CA ILE A 356 11.20 2.12 33.91
C ILE A 356 10.77 0.96 34.82
N PRO A 357 9.86 1.17 35.79
CA PRO A 357 9.39 0.09 36.67
C PRO A 357 8.54 -0.93 35.89
N MET A 358 8.48 -2.19 36.35
CA MET A 358 7.75 -3.25 35.65
C MET A 358 6.25 -2.96 35.43
N SER A 359 5.63 -2.12 36.26
CA SER A 359 4.23 -1.66 36.09
C SER A 359 4.00 -0.80 34.83
N LYS A 360 5.06 -0.24 34.24
CA LYS A 360 5.01 0.52 32.97
C LYS A 360 5.34 -0.34 31.75
N ILE A 361 5.69 -1.61 31.91
CA ILE A 361 5.83 -2.57 30.81
C ILE A 361 4.46 -3.13 30.46
N ILE A 362 4.06 -3.12 29.19
CA ILE A 362 2.72 -3.59 28.78
C ILE A 362 2.60 -5.09 29.08
N GLY A 363 1.68 -5.46 29.97
CA GLY A 363 1.54 -6.84 30.48
C GLY A 363 2.51 -7.23 31.60
N GLY A 364 3.24 -6.26 32.15
CA GLY A 364 4.15 -6.42 33.28
C GLY A 364 5.38 -7.29 32.98
N GLN A 365 6.00 -7.80 34.05
CA GLN A 365 7.22 -8.62 33.99
C GLN A 365 7.07 -9.83 33.03
N THR A 366 5.89 -10.47 33.04
CA THR A 366 5.57 -11.64 32.20
C THR A 366 5.71 -11.42 30.69
N ARG A 367 5.73 -10.15 30.25
CA ARG A 367 5.82 -9.75 28.84
C ARG A 367 7.15 -9.10 28.46
N VAL A 368 8.12 -9.02 29.39
CA VAL A 368 9.50 -8.65 29.05
C VAL A 368 10.04 -9.66 28.02
N GLY A 369 10.58 -9.14 26.92
CA GLY A 369 11.05 -9.90 25.76
C GLY A 369 9.99 -10.26 24.71
N TYR A 370 8.69 -10.05 24.99
CA TYR A 370 7.60 -10.40 24.08
C TYR A 370 7.17 -9.26 23.14
N GLY A 371 7.81 -8.09 23.24
CA GLY A 371 7.42 -6.87 22.53
C GLY A 371 7.48 -6.99 21.00
N TRP A 372 8.40 -7.79 20.44
CA TRP A 372 8.46 -7.98 18.98
C TRP A 372 7.21 -8.68 18.43
N ASN A 373 6.66 -9.66 19.13
CA ASN A 373 5.41 -10.33 18.77
C ASN A 373 4.25 -9.32 18.78
N MET A 374 4.11 -8.53 19.85
CA MET A 374 3.09 -7.48 19.96
C MET A 374 3.15 -6.49 18.79
N LEU A 375 4.37 -6.08 18.40
CA LEU A 375 4.56 -5.19 17.25
C LEU A 375 4.12 -5.83 15.94
N MET A 376 4.49 -7.09 15.67
CA MET A 376 4.09 -7.76 14.42
C MET A 376 2.57 -7.95 14.34
N ASP A 377 1.92 -8.30 15.45
CA ASP A 377 0.48 -8.51 15.54
C ASP A 377 -0.31 -7.20 15.32
N CYS A 378 0.15 -6.05 15.84
CA CYS A 378 -0.54 -4.76 15.72
C CYS A 378 -0.22 -3.98 14.43
N LEU A 379 0.98 -4.13 13.84
CA LEU A 379 1.36 -3.45 12.59
C LEU A 379 0.47 -3.84 11.39
N ALA A 380 -0.14 -5.02 11.41
CA ALA A 380 -1.00 -5.49 10.33
C ALA A 380 -2.27 -4.62 10.13
N GLU A 381 -2.76 -3.96 11.18
CA GLU A 381 -3.98 -3.16 11.12
C GLU A 381 -3.75 -1.76 10.56
N GLY A 382 -2.70 -1.05 11.00
CA GLY A 382 -2.30 0.24 10.39
C GLY A 382 -2.01 0.13 8.88
N ARG A 383 -1.47 -1.03 8.46
CA ARG A 383 -1.25 -1.42 7.07
C ARG A 383 -2.52 -1.71 6.26
N SER A 384 -3.61 -2.09 6.92
CA SER A 384 -4.86 -2.52 6.28
C SER A 384 -5.94 -1.43 6.29
N ILE A 385 -6.00 -0.63 7.35
CA ILE A 385 -7.11 0.28 7.63
C ILE A 385 -6.74 1.72 7.27
N SER A 386 -5.80 2.32 8.00
CA SER A 386 -5.66 3.78 8.06
C SER A 386 -4.81 4.36 6.92
N LEU A 387 -3.70 3.70 6.54
CA LEU A 387 -2.91 4.10 5.37
C LEU A 387 -3.65 3.83 4.05
N PRO A 388 -4.27 2.64 3.83
CA PRO A 388 -5.17 2.43 2.70
C PRO A 388 -6.31 3.44 2.62
N GLY A 389 -6.96 3.78 3.75
CA GLY A 389 -8.01 4.80 3.77
C GLY A 389 -7.53 6.19 3.36
N SER A 390 -6.35 6.60 3.83
CA SER A 390 -5.74 7.88 3.43
C SER A 390 -5.38 7.92 1.93
N ALA A 391 -4.96 6.79 1.36
CA ALA A 391 -4.64 6.70 -0.07
C ALA A 391 -5.89 6.62 -0.96
N VAL A 392 -6.92 5.88 -0.55
CA VAL A 392 -8.21 5.84 -1.22
C VAL A 392 -8.86 7.21 -1.19
N ALA A 393 -8.77 7.96 -0.10
CA ALA A 393 -9.25 9.34 -0.03
C ALA A 393 -8.68 10.23 -1.15
N GLY A 394 -7.35 10.21 -1.35
CA GLY A 394 -6.73 10.95 -2.45
C GLY A 394 -7.21 10.50 -3.83
N ALA A 395 -7.42 9.20 -4.02
CA ALA A 395 -7.96 8.62 -5.26
C ALA A 395 -9.42 9.06 -5.51
N LYS A 396 -10.29 8.98 -4.49
CA LYS A 396 -11.71 9.41 -4.53
C LYS A 396 -11.83 10.90 -4.85
N LEU A 397 -11.06 11.76 -4.18
CA LEU A 397 -11.02 13.20 -4.44
C LEU A 397 -10.56 13.49 -5.87
N SER A 398 -9.55 12.78 -6.36
CA SER A 398 -9.06 12.91 -7.73
C SER A 398 -10.15 12.55 -8.74
N VAL A 399 -10.79 11.38 -8.61
CA VAL A 399 -11.90 10.96 -9.47
C VAL A 399 -13.06 11.96 -9.44
N ASN A 400 -13.50 12.38 -8.26
CA ASN A 400 -14.66 13.25 -8.12
C ASN A 400 -14.39 14.67 -8.66
N ALA A 401 -13.39 15.35 -8.11
CA ALA A 401 -13.18 16.78 -8.34
C ALA A 401 -12.43 17.05 -9.65
N VAL A 402 -11.41 16.26 -9.99
CA VAL A 402 -10.70 16.42 -11.28
C VAL A 402 -11.56 15.90 -12.45
N GLY A 403 -12.34 14.83 -12.25
CA GLY A 403 -13.34 14.39 -13.23
C GLY A 403 -14.37 15.48 -13.55
N ALA A 404 -14.88 16.17 -12.52
CA ALA A 404 -15.75 17.32 -12.69
C ALA A 404 -15.04 18.51 -13.37
N TYR A 405 -13.82 18.84 -12.94
CA TYR A 405 -13.02 19.92 -13.53
C TYR A 405 -12.76 19.68 -15.02
N ALA A 406 -12.48 18.44 -15.43
CA ALA A 406 -12.27 18.10 -16.83
C ALA A 406 -13.51 18.33 -17.72
N ARG A 407 -14.73 18.22 -17.17
CA ARG A 407 -15.98 18.56 -17.87
C ARG A 407 -16.28 20.06 -17.85
N VAL A 408 -15.92 20.73 -16.78
CA VAL A 408 -16.13 22.17 -16.57
C VAL A 408 -15.16 23.00 -17.43
N ARG A 409 -13.86 22.70 -17.38
CA ARG A 409 -12.80 23.42 -18.09
C ARG A 409 -12.92 23.20 -19.60
N LYS A 410 -13.00 24.29 -20.36
CA LYS A 410 -12.97 24.30 -21.83
C LYS A 410 -11.60 24.71 -22.36
N GLN A 411 -11.09 24.01 -23.38
CA GLN A 411 -9.97 24.41 -24.24
C GLN A 411 -10.27 23.97 -25.68
N PHE A 412 -9.68 24.63 -26.68
CA PHE A 412 -9.96 24.35 -28.09
C PHE A 412 -11.47 24.33 -28.43
N LYS A 413 -12.26 25.14 -27.72
CA LYS A 413 -13.74 25.27 -27.81
C LYS A 413 -14.54 24.02 -27.38
N VAL A 414 -13.92 23.06 -26.68
CA VAL A 414 -14.57 21.86 -26.12
C VAL A 414 -14.20 21.64 -24.64
N PRO A 415 -15.01 20.92 -23.85
CA PRO A 415 -14.58 20.40 -22.54
C PRO A 415 -13.32 19.54 -22.67
N ILE A 416 -12.35 19.70 -21.76
CA ILE A 416 -11.08 18.94 -21.85
C ILE A 416 -11.29 17.43 -21.65
N ALA A 417 -12.37 17.01 -20.98
CA ALA A 417 -12.81 15.61 -20.88
C ALA A 417 -13.17 14.96 -22.24
N ASN A 418 -13.28 15.74 -23.32
CA ASN A 418 -13.45 15.21 -24.68
C ASN A 418 -12.12 15.00 -25.42
N LEU A 419 -10.98 15.37 -24.84
CA LEU A 419 -9.65 15.18 -25.42
C LEU A 419 -9.12 13.80 -25.02
N GLU A 420 -8.70 12.98 -25.98
CA GLU A 420 -8.38 11.56 -25.73
C GLU A 420 -7.21 11.37 -24.74
N GLY A 421 -6.19 12.24 -24.78
CA GLY A 421 -5.10 12.23 -23.79
C GLY A 421 -5.55 12.54 -22.35
N ILE A 422 -6.64 13.31 -22.16
CA ILE A 422 -7.25 13.51 -20.84
C ILE A 422 -8.09 12.29 -20.45
N GLN A 423 -8.79 11.68 -21.42
CA GLN A 423 -9.58 10.46 -21.19
C GLN A 423 -8.71 9.28 -20.74
N GLU A 424 -7.50 9.15 -21.26
CA GLU A 424 -6.52 8.17 -20.77
C GLU A 424 -6.22 8.36 -19.28
N GLN A 425 -5.89 9.58 -18.84
CA GLN A 425 -5.57 9.85 -17.43
C GLN A 425 -6.81 9.64 -16.53
N LEU A 426 -8.00 10.09 -16.96
CA LEU A 426 -9.26 9.88 -16.22
C LEU A 426 -9.62 8.39 -16.09
N ALA A 427 -9.39 7.59 -17.14
CA ALA A 427 -9.65 6.15 -17.10
C ALA A 427 -8.71 5.42 -16.13
N ILE A 428 -7.42 5.80 -16.12
CA ILE A 428 -6.43 5.30 -15.15
C ILE A 428 -6.90 5.66 -13.73
N MET A 429 -7.20 6.94 -13.45
CA MET A 429 -7.71 7.38 -12.14
C MET A 429 -8.91 6.56 -11.67
N GLY A 430 -9.86 6.31 -12.58
CA GLY A 430 -11.01 5.45 -12.35
C GLY A 430 -10.66 4.03 -11.94
N GLY A 431 -9.94 3.32 -12.81
CA GLY A 431 -9.54 1.94 -12.58
C GLY A 431 -8.73 1.78 -11.30
N GLN A 432 -7.74 2.65 -11.08
CA GLN A 432 -6.92 2.64 -9.86
C GLN A 432 -7.79 2.85 -8.60
N THR A 433 -8.74 3.79 -8.61
CA THR A 433 -9.64 4.04 -7.48
C THR A 433 -10.57 2.85 -7.21
N PHE A 434 -11.16 2.27 -8.26
CA PHE A 434 -12.03 1.08 -8.14
C PHE A 434 -11.27 -0.12 -7.55
N ILE A 435 -10.06 -0.39 -8.05
CA ILE A 435 -9.18 -1.48 -7.57
C ILE A 435 -8.78 -1.23 -6.11
N ALA A 436 -8.32 -0.02 -5.79
CA ALA A 436 -7.87 0.39 -4.48
C ALA A 436 -8.99 0.28 -3.42
N MET A 437 -10.17 0.81 -3.72
CA MET A 437 -11.34 0.77 -2.85
C MET A 437 -11.85 -0.67 -2.66
N SER A 438 -11.89 -1.48 -3.72
CA SER A 438 -12.30 -2.89 -3.62
C SER A 438 -11.37 -3.67 -2.66
N GLY A 439 -10.05 -3.50 -2.78
CA GLY A 439 -9.07 -4.13 -1.90
C GLY A 439 -9.18 -3.65 -0.45
N GLN A 440 -9.37 -2.35 -0.23
CA GLN A 440 -9.61 -1.76 1.09
C GLN A 440 -10.86 -2.37 1.75
N HIS A 441 -12.00 -2.39 1.04
CA HIS A 441 -13.24 -2.91 1.59
C HIS A 441 -13.12 -4.39 1.96
N MET A 442 -12.44 -5.20 1.14
CA MET A 442 -12.28 -6.63 1.43
C MET A 442 -11.37 -6.90 2.63
N VAL A 443 -10.24 -6.19 2.80
CA VAL A 443 -9.39 -6.38 4.00
C VAL A 443 -10.08 -5.89 5.27
N ASN A 444 -10.84 -4.80 5.21
CA ASN A 444 -11.63 -4.33 6.35
C ASN A 444 -12.69 -5.36 6.77
N ALA A 445 -13.35 -6.00 5.81
CA ALA A 445 -14.32 -7.07 6.07
C ALA A 445 -13.67 -8.35 6.65
N MET A 446 -12.41 -8.65 6.28
CA MET A 446 -11.63 -9.73 6.91
C MET A 446 -11.35 -9.42 8.38
N ILE A 447 -10.89 -8.20 8.69
CA ILE A 447 -10.56 -7.79 10.06
C ILE A 447 -11.82 -7.73 10.94
N ASN A 448 -12.97 -7.32 10.38
CA ASN A 448 -14.26 -7.38 11.07
C ASN A 448 -14.66 -8.80 11.51
N GLN A 449 -14.15 -9.85 10.85
CA GLN A 449 -14.34 -11.26 11.23
C GLN A 449 -13.22 -11.79 12.15
N HIS A 450 -12.48 -10.89 12.81
CA HIS A 450 -11.31 -11.17 13.66
C HIS A 450 -10.15 -11.88 12.94
N GLU A 451 -10.07 -11.79 11.60
CA GLU A 451 -8.89 -12.23 10.87
C GLU A 451 -7.78 -11.17 10.93
N GLN A 452 -6.53 -11.61 10.96
CA GLN A 452 -5.35 -10.74 11.00
C GLN A 452 -4.44 -11.09 9.80
N PRO A 453 -4.85 -10.76 8.56
CA PRO A 453 -4.27 -11.36 7.37
C PRO A 453 -2.94 -10.67 6.99
N ALA A 454 -1.86 -11.05 7.67
CA ALA A 454 -0.57 -10.36 7.64
C ALA A 454 0.00 -10.13 6.22
N VAL A 455 -0.12 -11.13 5.33
CA VAL A 455 0.36 -11.04 3.93
C VAL A 455 -0.48 -10.04 3.13
N ILE A 456 -1.80 -10.09 3.30
CA ILE A 456 -2.76 -9.20 2.64
C ILE A 456 -2.61 -7.76 3.16
N SER A 457 -2.29 -7.54 4.44
CA SER A 457 -1.98 -6.20 4.95
C SER A 457 -0.78 -5.60 4.22
N GLY A 458 0.23 -6.41 3.88
CA GLY A 458 1.35 -6.01 3.03
C GLY A 458 0.91 -5.60 1.61
N VAL A 459 0.02 -6.38 0.98
CA VAL A 459 -0.57 -6.05 -0.32
C VAL A 459 -1.34 -4.74 -0.25
N CYS A 460 -2.23 -4.58 0.73
CA CYS A 460 -3.04 -3.38 0.91
C CYS A 460 -2.15 -2.16 1.12
N LYS A 461 -1.20 -2.21 2.07
CA LYS A 461 -0.28 -1.11 2.32
C LYS A 461 0.50 -0.74 1.06
N GLN A 462 1.03 -1.71 0.32
CA GLN A 462 1.88 -1.41 -0.84
C GLN A 462 1.07 -0.95 -2.07
N GLN A 463 0.06 -1.71 -2.47
CA GLN A 463 -0.69 -1.45 -3.70
C GLN A 463 -1.68 -0.29 -3.55
N ILE A 464 -2.42 -0.20 -2.45
CA ILE A 464 -3.45 0.82 -2.30
C ILE A 464 -2.81 2.20 -2.17
N THR A 465 -1.70 2.31 -1.43
CA THR A 465 -0.93 3.58 -1.36
C THR A 465 -0.29 3.96 -2.69
N ASP A 466 0.18 2.99 -3.48
CA ASP A 466 0.80 3.25 -4.78
C ASP A 466 -0.23 3.65 -5.86
N ARG A 467 -1.37 2.97 -5.90
CA ARG A 467 -2.49 3.28 -6.82
C ARG A 467 -3.16 4.62 -6.48
N GLY A 468 -3.32 4.92 -5.19
CA GLY A 468 -3.77 6.24 -4.74
C GLY A 468 -2.78 7.35 -5.12
N ARG A 469 -1.48 7.09 -5.00
CA ARG A 469 -0.42 8.01 -5.46
C ARG A 469 -0.47 8.24 -6.97
N ASP A 470 -0.59 7.19 -7.79
CA ASP A 470 -0.74 7.33 -9.24
C ASP A 470 -2.00 8.16 -9.57
N ALA A 471 -3.17 7.83 -9.00
CA ALA A 471 -4.41 8.59 -9.24
C ALA A 471 -4.29 10.10 -8.94
N VAL A 472 -3.60 10.48 -7.85
CA VAL A 472 -3.37 11.91 -7.52
C VAL A 472 -2.37 12.56 -8.49
N ILE A 473 -1.31 11.86 -8.91
CA ILE A 473 -0.36 12.36 -9.93
C ILE A 473 -1.08 12.63 -11.26
N ARG A 474 -1.89 11.67 -11.74
CA ARG A 474 -2.76 11.83 -12.92
C ARG A 474 -3.70 13.04 -12.76
N GLY A 475 -4.24 13.23 -11.56
CA GLY A 475 -5.08 14.37 -11.22
C GLY A 475 -4.37 15.71 -11.39
N MET A 476 -3.13 15.82 -10.90
CA MET A 476 -2.31 17.03 -11.06
C MET A 476 -2.02 17.34 -12.54
N ASP A 477 -1.71 16.33 -13.36
CA ASP A 477 -1.48 16.50 -14.80
C ASP A 477 -2.73 17.04 -15.52
N VAL A 478 -3.93 16.57 -15.16
CA VAL A 478 -5.21 17.03 -15.74
C VAL A 478 -5.59 18.44 -15.25
N LEU A 479 -5.24 18.82 -14.02
CA LEU A 479 -5.42 20.20 -13.51
C LEU A 479 -4.46 21.20 -14.17
N GLY A 480 -3.25 20.75 -14.51
CA GLY A 480 -2.20 21.58 -15.11
C GLY A 480 -1.83 22.78 -14.23
N GLY A 481 -1.89 23.99 -14.79
CA GLY A 481 -1.58 25.22 -14.05
C GLY A 481 -2.39 25.41 -12.76
N ALA A 482 -3.66 24.96 -12.73
CA ALA A 482 -4.48 25.03 -11.53
C ALA A 482 -3.98 24.11 -10.41
N GLY A 483 -3.34 22.98 -10.75
CA GLY A 483 -2.79 22.04 -9.78
C GLY A 483 -1.55 22.56 -9.05
N ILE A 484 -0.74 23.41 -9.70
CA ILE A 484 0.50 23.94 -9.11
C ILE A 484 0.33 25.27 -8.35
N CYS A 485 -0.78 25.99 -8.56
CA CYS A 485 -1.10 27.21 -7.81
C CYS A 485 -1.76 26.84 -6.48
N LYS A 486 -1.01 26.83 -5.36
CA LYS A 486 -1.54 26.49 -4.03
C LYS A 486 -2.31 27.66 -3.39
N GLY A 487 -3.54 27.40 -2.96
CA GLY A 487 -4.44 28.34 -2.30
C GLY A 487 -5.76 27.65 -1.90
N PRO A 488 -6.75 28.37 -1.35
CA PRO A 488 -8.06 27.82 -0.98
C PRO A 488 -8.79 27.09 -2.12
N ASN A 489 -8.60 27.53 -3.37
CA ASN A 489 -9.24 26.93 -4.54
C ASN A 489 -8.51 25.69 -5.08
N ASN A 490 -7.38 25.28 -4.50
CA ASN A 490 -6.63 24.09 -4.91
C ASN A 490 -6.82 22.93 -3.92
N PHE A 491 -7.81 22.10 -4.22
CA PHE A 491 -8.18 20.94 -3.40
C PHE A 491 -7.16 19.78 -3.44
N LEU A 492 -6.23 19.73 -4.40
CA LEU A 492 -5.37 18.55 -4.61
C LEU A 492 -3.92 18.75 -4.14
N ALA A 493 -3.41 19.98 -4.06
CA ALA A 493 -2.00 20.26 -3.76
C ALA A 493 -1.53 19.65 -2.42
N ASN A 494 -2.31 19.78 -1.35
CA ASN A 494 -1.92 19.26 -0.03
C ASN A 494 -1.94 17.72 0.03
N VAL A 495 -2.91 17.10 -0.66
CA VAL A 495 -2.96 15.65 -0.85
C VAL A 495 -1.70 15.20 -1.61
N TYR A 496 -1.36 15.87 -2.71
CA TYR A 496 -0.14 15.60 -3.50
C TYR A 496 1.14 15.71 -2.66
N THR A 497 1.30 16.77 -1.87
CA THR A 497 2.46 16.93 -0.96
C THR A 497 2.53 15.83 0.09
N SER A 498 1.39 15.24 0.51
CA SER A 498 1.34 14.17 1.51
C SER A 498 1.67 12.75 0.98
N LEU A 499 1.61 12.52 -0.33
CA LEU A 499 1.81 11.19 -0.94
C LEU A 499 3.10 10.45 -0.51
N PRO A 500 4.26 11.11 -0.33
CA PRO A 500 5.49 10.43 0.08
C PRO A 500 5.41 9.80 1.48
N VAL A 501 4.52 10.29 2.36
CA VAL A 501 4.39 9.79 3.73
C VAL A 501 3.85 8.36 3.74
N ALA A 502 2.70 8.14 3.10
CA ALA A 502 1.99 6.84 3.13
C ALA A 502 2.81 5.69 2.52
N ILE A 503 3.58 5.96 1.45
CA ILE A 503 4.43 4.95 0.82
C ILE A 503 5.68 4.60 1.65
N THR A 504 6.06 5.45 2.62
CA THR A 504 7.31 5.35 3.40
C THR A 504 7.11 4.77 4.79
N VAL A 505 6.09 5.22 5.54
CA VAL A 505 5.83 4.76 6.92
C VAL A 505 5.19 3.37 6.97
N GLU A 506 5.06 2.78 8.16
CA GLU A 506 4.53 1.40 8.40
C GLU A 506 5.25 0.27 7.64
N GLY A 507 6.50 0.52 7.24
CA GLY A 507 7.28 -0.34 6.36
C GLY A 507 7.21 0.14 4.91
N ALA A 508 8.32 0.68 4.39
CA ALA A 508 8.38 1.29 3.06
C ALA A 508 7.95 0.32 1.96
N ASN A 509 7.20 0.82 0.97
CA ASN A 509 6.58 0.01 -0.09
C ASN A 509 7.58 -0.94 -0.80
N ILE A 510 8.84 -0.50 -0.94
CA ILE A 510 9.94 -1.30 -1.53
C ILE A 510 10.16 -2.61 -0.76
N LEU A 511 10.24 -2.56 0.57
CA LEU A 511 10.53 -3.73 1.41
C LEU A 511 9.27 -4.55 1.68
N THR A 512 8.12 -3.90 1.81
CA THR A 512 6.82 -4.59 1.87
C THR A 512 6.60 -5.45 0.62
N ARG A 513 6.93 -4.91 -0.57
CA ARG A 513 6.90 -5.65 -1.83
C ARG A 513 7.94 -6.77 -1.90
N SER A 514 9.21 -6.47 -1.60
CA SER A 514 10.31 -7.43 -1.82
C SER A 514 10.44 -8.51 -0.76
N LEU A 515 10.06 -8.24 0.51
CA LEU A 515 10.33 -9.13 1.65
C LEU A 515 9.05 -9.67 2.31
N ILE A 516 7.99 -8.86 2.44
CA ILE A 516 6.79 -9.26 3.18
C ILE A 516 5.85 -10.10 2.30
N ILE A 517 5.28 -9.51 1.25
CA ILE A 517 4.17 -10.11 0.48
C ILE A 517 4.51 -11.53 -0.03
N PHE A 518 5.67 -11.70 -0.66
CA PHE A 518 6.08 -13.03 -1.13
C PHE A 518 7.09 -13.73 -0.20
N GLY A 519 8.08 -13.03 0.37
CA GLY A 519 9.10 -13.68 1.19
C GLY A 519 8.54 -14.36 2.44
N GLN A 520 7.75 -13.62 3.23
CA GLN A 520 7.01 -14.17 4.36
C GLN A 520 5.79 -14.98 3.89
N GLY A 521 5.04 -14.46 2.91
CA GLY A 521 3.83 -15.12 2.40
C GLY A 521 4.06 -16.53 1.85
N LEU A 522 5.12 -16.76 1.07
CA LEU A 522 5.47 -18.09 0.57
C LEU A 522 5.79 -19.05 1.72
N THR A 523 6.51 -18.58 2.75
CA THR A 523 6.85 -19.43 3.89
C THR A 523 5.60 -19.79 4.70
N ARG A 524 4.77 -18.79 5.01
CA ARG A 524 3.63 -18.87 5.94
C ARG A 524 2.35 -19.43 5.34
N ALA A 525 1.97 -18.95 4.15
CA ALA A 525 0.67 -19.25 3.53
C ALA A 525 0.73 -20.39 2.49
N HIS A 526 1.93 -20.83 2.05
CA HIS A 526 2.03 -22.01 1.20
C HIS A 526 1.57 -23.28 1.96
N PRO A 527 0.68 -24.11 1.40
CA PRO A 527 -0.01 -25.18 2.14
C PRO A 527 0.86 -26.21 2.87
N HIS A 528 2.13 -26.39 2.46
CA HIS A 528 3.05 -27.43 2.94
C HIS A 528 4.45 -26.95 3.34
N LEU A 529 4.81 -25.68 3.10
CA LEU A 529 6.22 -25.26 3.22
C LEU A 529 6.64 -25.03 4.67
N TYR A 530 5.80 -24.37 5.47
CA TYR A 530 6.08 -24.09 6.87
C TYR A 530 6.22 -25.38 7.70
N GLU A 531 5.32 -26.34 7.50
CA GLU A 531 5.39 -27.63 8.19
C GLU A 531 6.64 -28.42 7.75
N LEU A 532 6.98 -28.44 6.46
CA LEU A 532 8.23 -29.03 5.97
C LEU A 532 9.47 -28.41 6.65
N ILE A 533 9.50 -27.08 6.83
CA ILE A 533 10.57 -26.37 7.56
C ILE A 533 10.63 -26.83 9.03
N LYS A 534 9.49 -26.96 9.72
CA LYS A 534 9.43 -27.46 11.11
C LYS A 534 10.03 -28.86 11.25
N THR A 535 9.76 -29.78 10.33
CA THR A 535 10.32 -31.16 10.40
C THR A 535 11.86 -31.18 10.33
N ILE A 536 12.46 -30.22 9.63
CA ILE A 536 13.93 -30.06 9.54
C ILE A 536 14.48 -29.39 10.80
N GLN A 537 13.76 -28.42 11.37
CA GLN A 537 14.20 -27.63 12.52
C GLN A 537 14.13 -28.39 13.85
N HIS A 538 13.11 -29.21 14.09
CA HIS A 538 12.97 -29.98 15.34
C HIS A 538 13.97 -31.15 15.46
N GLY A 539 14.57 -31.57 14.35
CA GLY A 539 15.53 -32.67 14.31
C GLY A 539 14.86 -34.03 14.11
N ASP A 540 15.54 -34.88 13.33
CA ASP A 540 15.30 -36.31 13.13
C ASP A 540 13.88 -36.80 12.71
N ASP A 541 12.95 -35.89 12.41
CA ASP A 541 11.66 -36.21 11.78
C ASP A 541 11.78 -36.46 10.26
N LEU A 542 12.39 -37.60 9.90
CA LEU A 542 12.49 -38.04 8.50
C LEU A 542 11.11 -38.44 7.91
N GLU A 543 10.18 -38.91 8.74
CA GLU A 543 8.87 -39.39 8.29
C GLU A 543 7.92 -38.23 7.96
N GLY A 544 7.80 -37.25 8.85
CA GLY A 544 7.08 -35.99 8.61
C GLY A 544 7.68 -35.22 7.44
N PHE A 545 9.01 -35.14 7.33
CA PHE A 545 9.67 -34.55 6.16
C PHE A 545 9.23 -35.22 4.86
N ASN A 546 9.25 -36.56 4.81
CA ASN A 546 8.81 -37.31 3.64
C ASN A 546 7.32 -37.11 3.32
N LYS A 547 6.47 -36.99 4.34
CA LYS A 547 5.03 -36.75 4.21
C LYS A 547 4.73 -35.38 3.60
N GLU A 548 5.31 -34.30 4.14
CA GLU A 548 5.10 -32.95 3.62
C GLU A 548 5.81 -32.71 2.28
N LEU A 549 6.96 -33.34 2.03
CA LEU A 549 7.62 -33.31 0.71
C LEU A 549 6.76 -33.96 -0.37
N ARG A 550 6.13 -35.12 -0.09
CA ARG A 550 5.19 -35.77 -1.03
C ARG A 550 3.99 -34.88 -1.34
N LYS A 551 3.41 -34.23 -0.32
CA LYS A 551 2.31 -33.28 -0.49
C LYS A 551 2.72 -32.08 -1.33
N LEU A 552 3.90 -31.51 -1.10
CA LEU A 552 4.45 -30.40 -1.90
C LEU A 552 4.64 -30.80 -3.38
N VAL A 553 5.16 -32.00 -3.65
CA VAL A 553 5.26 -32.52 -5.04
C VAL A 553 3.88 -32.74 -5.64
N GLN A 554 2.92 -33.31 -4.89
CA GLN A 554 1.55 -33.50 -5.36
C GLN A 554 0.85 -32.17 -5.65
N HIS A 555 1.08 -31.15 -4.83
CA HIS A 555 0.60 -29.78 -5.00
C HIS A 555 1.08 -29.19 -6.33
N SER A 556 2.39 -29.26 -6.56
CA SER A 556 3.01 -28.74 -7.78
C SER A 556 2.55 -29.47 -9.04
N VAL A 557 2.42 -30.79 -8.99
CA VAL A 557 1.88 -31.59 -10.11
C VAL A 557 0.41 -31.26 -10.38
N SER A 558 -0.40 -31.10 -9.32
CA SER A 558 -1.82 -30.72 -9.42
C SER A 558 -1.99 -29.34 -10.07
N ASN A 559 -1.23 -28.34 -9.62
CA ASN A 559 -1.28 -26.99 -10.16
C ASN A 559 -0.72 -26.90 -11.58
N THR A 560 0.33 -27.65 -11.91
CA THR A 560 0.83 -27.78 -13.29
C THR A 560 -0.24 -28.39 -14.20
N GLY A 561 -0.87 -29.49 -13.79
CA GLY A 561 -1.95 -30.13 -14.54
C GLY A 561 -3.18 -29.23 -14.70
N GLY A 562 -3.55 -28.48 -13.65
CA GLY A 562 -4.63 -27.51 -13.67
C GLY A 562 -4.35 -26.30 -14.58
N SER A 563 -3.12 -25.77 -14.55
CA SER A 563 -2.63 -24.72 -15.45
C SER A 563 -2.70 -25.18 -16.91
N LEU A 564 -2.13 -26.33 -17.25
CA LEU A 564 -2.18 -26.88 -18.61
C LEU A 564 -3.63 -27.17 -19.06
N LYS A 565 -4.46 -27.75 -18.19
CA LYS A 565 -5.88 -27.98 -18.48
C LYS A 565 -6.60 -26.67 -18.81
N THR A 566 -6.46 -25.64 -17.97
CA THR A 566 -7.08 -24.31 -18.19
C THR A 566 -6.42 -23.49 -19.32
N ALA A 567 -5.23 -23.86 -19.77
CA ALA A 567 -4.64 -23.33 -20.99
C ALA A 567 -5.23 -23.97 -22.26
N VAL A 568 -5.58 -25.27 -22.22
CA VAL A 568 -6.13 -26.02 -23.36
C VAL A 568 -7.66 -25.89 -23.45
N THR A 569 -8.39 -25.97 -22.34
CA THR A 569 -9.81 -25.63 -22.32
C THR A 569 -9.95 -24.14 -22.51
N ARG A 570 -10.30 -23.69 -23.74
CA ARG A 570 -10.49 -22.28 -24.08
C ARG A 570 -11.25 -21.56 -22.96
N SER A 571 -10.68 -20.44 -22.51
CA SER A 571 -11.30 -19.56 -21.52
C SER A 571 -12.74 -19.26 -21.93
N ARG A 572 -13.66 -19.26 -20.95
CA ARG A 572 -15.06 -18.90 -21.20
C ARG A 572 -15.11 -17.54 -21.91
N PHE A 573 -15.78 -17.45 -23.06
CA PHE A 573 -15.93 -16.16 -23.74
C PHE A 573 -16.79 -15.22 -22.88
N LYS A 574 -16.42 -13.93 -22.78
CA LYS A 574 -17.15 -12.90 -22.01
C LYS A 574 -18.66 -12.94 -22.30
N GLN A 575 -19.02 -12.96 -23.58
CA GLN A 575 -20.40 -12.95 -24.06
C GLN A 575 -21.21 -14.21 -23.73
N GLN A 576 -20.56 -15.36 -23.51
CA GLN A 576 -21.25 -16.64 -23.24
C GLN A 576 -21.40 -16.95 -21.75
N SER A 577 -20.70 -16.23 -20.87
CA SER A 577 -20.64 -16.53 -19.43
C SER A 577 -20.93 -15.36 -18.50
N GLY A 578 -21.00 -14.13 -19.04
CA GLY A 578 -21.07 -12.90 -18.26
C GLY A 578 -19.70 -12.51 -17.69
N LEU A 579 -19.51 -11.22 -17.41
CA LEU A 579 -18.21 -10.66 -17.02
C LEU A 579 -17.62 -11.36 -15.78
N LEU A 580 -18.41 -11.55 -14.73
CA LEU A 580 -17.93 -12.12 -13.46
C LEU A 580 -17.37 -13.55 -13.65
N ALA A 581 -18.13 -14.44 -14.31
CA ALA A 581 -17.73 -15.83 -14.49
C ALA A 581 -16.62 -16.01 -15.55
N HIS A 582 -16.45 -15.04 -16.46
CA HIS A 582 -15.28 -14.95 -17.34
C HIS A 582 -14.02 -14.61 -16.53
N TYR A 583 -14.07 -13.55 -15.72
CA TYR A 583 -12.91 -13.07 -14.97
C TYR A 583 -12.53 -13.97 -13.79
N GLU A 584 -13.48 -14.62 -13.11
CA GLU A 584 -13.18 -15.66 -12.12
C GLU A 584 -12.39 -16.80 -12.78
N SER A 585 -12.76 -17.20 -14.00
CA SER A 585 -12.01 -18.19 -14.80
C SER A 585 -10.64 -17.69 -15.27
N GLN A 586 -10.39 -16.37 -15.38
CA GLN A 586 -9.07 -15.84 -15.71
C GLN A 586 -8.17 -15.80 -14.46
N MET A 587 -8.71 -15.34 -13.34
CA MET A 587 -8.01 -15.26 -12.06
C MET A 587 -7.68 -16.65 -11.50
N ASP A 588 -8.57 -17.64 -11.63
CA ASP A 588 -8.30 -19.05 -11.30
C ASP A 588 -7.10 -19.62 -12.10
N LYS A 589 -7.03 -19.32 -13.41
CA LYS A 589 -5.90 -19.73 -14.25
C LYS A 589 -4.60 -19.04 -13.85
N LEU A 590 -4.65 -17.73 -13.60
CA LEU A 590 -3.49 -16.95 -13.15
C LEU A 590 -3.01 -17.40 -11.75
N ALA A 591 -3.92 -17.80 -10.86
CA ALA A 591 -3.59 -18.37 -9.54
C ALA A 591 -2.87 -19.72 -9.67
N LYS A 592 -3.30 -20.61 -10.58
CA LYS A 592 -2.59 -21.88 -10.87
C LYS A 592 -1.20 -21.65 -11.43
N ASN A 593 -1.05 -20.70 -12.34
CA ASN A 593 0.25 -20.28 -12.86
C ASN A 593 1.14 -19.71 -11.75
N PHE A 594 0.58 -18.89 -10.85
CA PHE A 594 1.29 -18.33 -9.69
C PHE A 594 1.75 -19.42 -8.72
N ALA A 595 0.87 -20.35 -8.32
CA ALA A 595 1.21 -21.44 -7.41
C ALA A 595 2.29 -22.36 -8.02
N MET A 596 2.13 -22.77 -9.28
CA MET A 596 3.13 -23.56 -10.00
C MET A 596 4.49 -22.84 -10.08
N CYS A 597 4.52 -21.55 -10.42
CA CYS A 597 5.77 -20.76 -10.41
C CYS A 597 6.35 -20.61 -9.00
N SER A 598 5.51 -20.52 -7.97
CA SER A 598 5.94 -20.42 -6.57
C SER A 598 6.61 -21.72 -6.11
N ASP A 599 6.03 -22.88 -6.44
CA ASP A 599 6.62 -24.19 -6.16
C ASP A 599 7.95 -24.38 -6.89
N LEU A 600 8.00 -24.03 -8.18
CA LEU A 600 9.22 -24.05 -8.98
C LEU A 600 10.27 -23.03 -8.47
N SER A 601 9.88 -22.00 -7.72
CA SER A 601 10.82 -21.04 -7.13
C SER A 601 11.67 -21.65 -6.00
N LEU A 602 11.16 -22.71 -5.35
CA LEU A 602 11.81 -23.38 -4.21
C LEU A 602 13.14 -24.04 -4.56
N VAL A 603 13.42 -24.26 -5.85
CA VAL A 603 14.75 -24.72 -6.34
C VAL A 603 15.89 -23.77 -5.99
N LEU A 604 15.59 -22.49 -5.69
CA LEU A 604 16.58 -21.52 -5.20
C LEU A 604 16.95 -21.74 -3.72
N GLY A 605 16.14 -22.50 -2.96
CA GLY A 605 16.32 -22.74 -1.54
C GLY A 605 16.52 -21.44 -0.75
N GLY A 606 17.48 -21.45 0.18
CA GLY A 606 17.86 -20.27 0.96
C GLY A 606 18.34 -19.04 0.16
N LYS A 607 18.58 -19.14 -1.16
CA LYS A 607 18.89 -17.96 -1.99
C LYS A 607 17.64 -17.13 -2.34
N LEU A 608 16.45 -17.73 -2.29
CA LEU A 608 15.20 -17.05 -2.65
C LEU A 608 14.95 -15.80 -1.79
N LYS A 609 15.31 -15.85 -0.50
CA LYS A 609 15.15 -14.72 0.44
C LYS A 609 15.99 -13.47 0.09
N PHE A 610 17.06 -13.65 -0.69
CA PHE A 610 17.92 -12.57 -1.19
C PHE A 610 17.60 -12.19 -2.65
N ALA A 611 16.71 -12.94 -3.32
CA ALA A 611 16.31 -12.68 -4.70
C ALA A 611 15.19 -11.62 -4.75
N GLU A 612 15.40 -10.46 -4.13
CA GLU A 612 14.37 -9.41 -3.91
C GLU A 612 13.64 -9.00 -5.20
N MET A 613 14.36 -8.88 -6.33
CA MET A 613 13.74 -8.57 -7.63
C MET A 613 12.83 -9.68 -8.17
N ILE A 614 13.04 -10.94 -7.77
CA ILE A 614 12.15 -12.06 -8.14
C ILE A 614 11.00 -12.13 -7.14
N SER A 615 11.29 -12.06 -5.85
CA SER A 615 10.29 -11.99 -4.77
C SER A 615 9.28 -10.86 -5.00
N GLY A 616 9.75 -9.66 -5.33
CA GLY A 616 8.89 -8.52 -5.65
C GLY A 616 8.01 -8.73 -6.89
N ARG A 617 8.46 -9.48 -7.90
CA ARG A 617 7.61 -9.83 -9.07
C ARG A 617 6.56 -10.87 -8.71
N PHE A 618 6.87 -11.83 -7.84
CA PHE A 618 5.85 -12.71 -7.27
C PHE A 618 4.84 -11.93 -6.42
N ALA A 619 5.30 -10.93 -5.65
CA ALA A 619 4.42 -10.04 -4.91
C ALA A 619 3.47 -9.25 -5.82
N ASP A 620 3.92 -8.79 -7.00
CA ASP A 620 3.04 -8.14 -7.99
C ASP A 620 1.94 -9.09 -8.48
N VAL A 621 2.27 -10.36 -8.80
CA VAL A 621 1.29 -11.37 -9.24
C VAL A 621 0.30 -11.69 -8.12
N PHE A 622 0.79 -11.96 -6.91
CA PHE A 622 -0.03 -12.24 -5.73
C PHE A 622 -0.98 -11.06 -5.44
N SER A 623 -0.46 -9.84 -5.50
CA SER A 623 -1.23 -8.61 -5.32
C SER A 623 -2.33 -8.48 -6.37
N SER A 624 -2.02 -8.73 -7.64
CA SER A 624 -2.98 -8.66 -8.74
C SER A 624 -4.12 -9.68 -8.57
N LEU A 625 -3.81 -10.87 -8.06
CA LEU A 625 -4.80 -11.91 -7.74
C LEU A 625 -5.69 -11.49 -6.56
N TYR A 626 -5.11 -11.02 -5.46
CA TYR A 626 -5.86 -10.51 -4.30
C TYR A 626 -6.82 -9.38 -4.71
N LEU A 627 -6.31 -8.38 -5.42
CA LEU A 627 -7.09 -7.24 -5.90
C LEU A 627 -8.15 -7.66 -6.93
N GLY A 628 -7.86 -8.66 -7.77
CA GLY A 628 -8.82 -9.22 -8.74
C GLY A 628 -10.01 -9.88 -8.06
N TYR A 629 -9.78 -10.70 -7.04
CA TYR A 629 -10.86 -11.29 -6.25
C TYR A 629 -11.61 -10.24 -5.42
N SER A 630 -10.91 -9.24 -4.88
CA SER A 630 -11.52 -8.08 -4.20
C SER A 630 -12.48 -7.32 -5.12
N ALA A 631 -12.05 -7.02 -6.35
CA ALA A 631 -12.86 -6.34 -7.36
C ALA A 631 -14.07 -7.18 -7.80
N MET A 632 -13.93 -8.50 -7.90
CA MET A 632 -15.05 -9.41 -8.19
C MET A 632 -16.08 -9.47 -7.04
N TRP A 633 -15.62 -9.50 -5.79
CA TRP A 633 -16.46 -9.48 -4.60
C TRP A 633 -17.19 -8.14 -4.47
N PHE A 634 -16.49 -7.03 -4.62
CA PHE A 634 -17.06 -5.68 -4.59
C PHE A 634 -18.08 -5.47 -5.73
N TYR A 635 -17.77 -5.87 -6.96
CA TYR A 635 -18.70 -5.84 -8.09
C TYR A 635 -19.97 -6.66 -7.83
N LYS A 636 -19.88 -7.78 -7.10
CA LYS A 636 -21.04 -8.65 -6.83
C LYS A 636 -22.12 -7.95 -5.99
N SER A 637 -21.74 -7.15 -4.99
CA SER A 637 -22.68 -6.34 -4.19
C SER A 637 -23.15 -5.08 -4.90
N HIS A 638 -22.32 -4.48 -5.76
CA HIS A 638 -22.59 -3.19 -6.40
C HIS A 638 -23.21 -3.29 -7.81
N ARG A 639 -23.70 -4.45 -8.25
CA ARG A 639 -24.32 -4.67 -9.57
C ARG A 639 -25.53 -3.75 -9.89
N HIS A 640 -26.11 -3.13 -8.87
CA HIS A 640 -27.21 -2.18 -9.03
C HIS A 640 -26.74 -0.79 -9.53
N VAL A 641 -25.44 -0.51 -9.50
CA VAL A 641 -24.85 0.77 -9.92
C VAL A 641 -24.76 0.83 -11.45
N GLU A 642 -25.44 1.82 -12.06
CA GLU A 642 -25.42 2.00 -13.51
C GLU A 642 -23.99 2.25 -14.03
N GLY A 643 -23.59 1.49 -15.04
CA GLY A 643 -22.28 1.59 -15.70
C GLY A 643 -21.14 0.82 -15.03
N ILE A 644 -21.39 0.13 -13.90
CA ILE A 644 -20.35 -0.57 -13.15
C ILE A 644 -19.61 -1.64 -13.98
N ASP A 645 -20.30 -2.33 -14.88
CA ASP A 645 -19.72 -3.28 -15.83
C ASP A 645 -18.52 -2.71 -16.58
N ALA A 646 -18.55 -1.43 -16.99
CA ALA A 646 -17.49 -0.83 -17.80
C ALA A 646 -16.20 -0.60 -17.00
N ILE A 647 -16.31 -0.13 -15.74
CA ILE A 647 -15.15 0.09 -14.87
C ILE A 647 -14.62 -1.23 -14.29
N PHE A 648 -15.50 -2.19 -14.01
CA PHE A 648 -15.12 -3.54 -13.61
C PHE A 648 -14.36 -4.27 -14.73
N ASP A 649 -14.85 -4.20 -15.98
CA ASP A 649 -14.18 -4.80 -17.14
C ASP A 649 -12.80 -4.15 -17.41
N TYR A 650 -12.70 -2.83 -17.27
CA TYR A 650 -11.41 -2.11 -17.32
C TYR A 650 -10.44 -2.62 -16.24
N ALA A 651 -10.86 -2.59 -14.98
CA ALA A 651 -10.04 -2.95 -13.83
C ALA A 651 -9.57 -4.42 -13.89
N MET A 652 -10.46 -5.34 -14.27
CA MET A 652 -10.12 -6.76 -14.37
C MET A 652 -9.26 -7.08 -15.59
N THR A 653 -9.41 -6.35 -16.71
CA THR A 653 -8.43 -6.43 -17.83
C THR A 653 -7.05 -5.97 -17.35
N GLN A 654 -6.95 -4.83 -16.67
CA GLN A 654 -5.70 -4.30 -16.13
C GLN A 654 -5.03 -5.32 -15.17
N LEU A 655 -5.77 -5.84 -14.18
CA LEU A 655 -5.22 -6.79 -13.20
C LEU A 655 -4.79 -8.12 -13.82
N CYS A 656 -5.51 -8.63 -14.83
CA CYS A 656 -5.08 -9.82 -15.58
C CYS A 656 -3.77 -9.57 -16.33
N PHE A 657 -3.62 -8.39 -16.93
CA PHE A 657 -2.40 -7.98 -17.62
C PHE A 657 -1.23 -7.81 -16.64
N GLU A 658 -1.42 -7.11 -15.52
CA GLU A 658 -0.39 -6.95 -14.47
C GLU A 658 0.11 -8.29 -13.93
N ALA A 659 -0.81 -9.22 -13.61
CA ALA A 659 -0.46 -10.59 -13.20
C ALA A 659 0.32 -11.35 -14.28
N GLN A 660 -0.06 -11.22 -15.55
CA GLN A 660 0.67 -11.81 -16.68
C GLN A 660 2.09 -11.23 -16.77
N GLN A 661 2.25 -9.91 -16.68
CA GLN A 661 3.55 -9.25 -16.79
C GLN A 661 4.47 -9.62 -15.62
N GLY A 662 3.94 -9.81 -14.41
CA GLY A 662 4.67 -10.38 -13.27
C GLY A 662 5.19 -11.80 -13.56
N LEU A 663 4.32 -12.70 -14.04
CA LEU A 663 4.70 -14.08 -14.42
C LEU A 663 5.74 -14.12 -15.56
N VAL A 664 5.58 -13.28 -16.58
CA VAL A 664 6.56 -13.08 -17.65
C VAL A 664 7.89 -12.61 -17.07
N GLY A 665 7.85 -11.59 -16.21
CA GLY A 665 9.02 -11.02 -15.55
C GLY A 665 9.79 -12.04 -14.69
N ILE A 666 9.08 -12.89 -13.94
CA ILE A 666 9.67 -14.01 -13.20
C ILE A 666 10.35 -14.96 -14.19
N SER A 667 9.62 -15.47 -15.17
CA SER A 667 10.14 -16.48 -16.12
C SER A 667 11.33 -16.01 -16.94
N LYS A 668 11.38 -14.72 -17.35
CA LYS A 668 12.49 -14.13 -18.11
C LYS A 668 13.76 -13.93 -17.29
N ASN A 669 13.64 -13.67 -15.99
CA ASN A 669 14.75 -13.29 -15.13
C ASN A 669 15.09 -14.36 -14.08
N PHE A 670 14.52 -15.56 -14.17
CA PHE A 670 14.68 -16.58 -13.15
C PHE A 670 16.15 -17.06 -13.08
N PRO A 671 16.82 -17.07 -11.90
CA PRO A 671 18.27 -17.29 -11.83
C PRO A 671 18.75 -18.68 -12.28
N VAL A 672 17.86 -19.68 -12.34
CA VAL A 672 18.18 -21.02 -12.87
C VAL A 672 17.78 -21.07 -14.35
N PRO A 673 18.74 -21.14 -15.31
CA PRO A 673 18.46 -20.87 -16.74
C PRO A 673 17.39 -21.75 -17.40
N VAL A 674 17.20 -22.98 -16.92
CA VAL A 674 16.22 -23.94 -17.47
C VAL A 674 14.83 -23.73 -16.87
N VAL A 675 14.73 -23.25 -15.62
CA VAL A 675 13.46 -23.15 -14.88
C VAL A 675 12.61 -21.99 -15.39
N GLY A 676 13.22 -20.87 -15.77
CA GLY A 676 12.52 -19.73 -16.38
C GLY A 676 11.73 -20.11 -17.65
N PRO A 677 12.38 -20.70 -18.67
CA PRO A 677 11.69 -21.23 -19.86
C PRO A 677 10.61 -22.28 -19.54
N ILE A 678 10.79 -23.13 -18.52
CA ILE A 678 9.75 -24.09 -18.08
C ILE A 678 8.55 -23.33 -17.52
N MET A 679 8.75 -22.41 -16.57
CA MET A 679 7.68 -21.55 -16.03
C MET A 679 6.91 -20.83 -17.15
N ARG A 680 7.64 -20.34 -18.16
CA ARG A 680 7.08 -19.66 -19.33
C ARG A 680 6.19 -20.58 -20.16
N GLY A 681 6.72 -21.75 -20.56
CA GLY A 681 6.03 -22.71 -21.42
C GLY A 681 4.81 -23.34 -20.77
N LEU A 682 4.86 -23.62 -19.46
CA LEU A 682 3.73 -24.17 -18.71
C LEU A 682 2.62 -23.13 -18.50
N SER A 683 2.98 -21.90 -18.10
CA SER A 683 2.00 -20.83 -17.82
C SER A 683 1.27 -20.33 -19.08
N PHE A 684 1.96 -20.30 -20.22
CA PHE A 684 1.54 -19.62 -21.45
C PHE A 684 1.91 -20.41 -22.74
N PRO A 685 1.46 -21.66 -22.90
CA PRO A 685 1.89 -22.54 -24.00
C PRO A 685 1.48 -22.03 -25.40
N PHE A 686 0.45 -21.18 -25.48
CA PHE A 686 -0.10 -20.64 -26.73
C PHE A 686 0.16 -19.12 -26.89
N GLY A 687 1.10 -18.55 -26.13
CA GLY A 687 1.38 -17.11 -26.11
C GLY A 687 0.67 -16.35 -24.98
N LEU A 688 0.68 -15.01 -25.07
CA LEU A 688 0.11 -14.11 -24.06
C LEU A 688 -1.37 -13.79 -24.38
N PRO A 689 -2.34 -14.23 -23.56
CA PRO A 689 -3.76 -13.96 -23.83
C PRO A 689 -4.28 -12.66 -23.21
N TYR A 690 -3.53 -11.99 -22.33
CA TYR A 690 -3.97 -10.77 -21.66
C TYR A 690 -3.27 -9.54 -22.25
N ASP A 691 -4.02 -8.46 -22.44
CA ASP A 691 -3.57 -7.20 -23.05
C ASP A 691 -4.07 -6.00 -22.21
N THR A 692 -3.59 -4.80 -22.49
CA THR A 692 -4.00 -3.57 -21.80
C THR A 692 -5.47 -3.22 -22.07
N PRO A 693 -6.12 -2.38 -21.23
CA PRO A 693 -7.45 -1.87 -21.51
C PRO A 693 -7.52 -1.15 -22.85
N THR A 694 -8.54 -1.46 -23.63
CA THR A 694 -8.76 -0.90 -24.97
C THR A 694 -9.26 0.55 -24.92
N ASP A 695 -9.03 1.33 -25.98
CA ASP A 695 -9.56 2.70 -26.10
C ASP A 695 -11.06 2.80 -25.87
N LYS A 696 -11.83 1.76 -26.20
CA LYS A 696 -13.28 1.72 -25.95
C LYS A 696 -13.60 1.67 -24.46
N GLN A 697 -12.84 0.88 -23.69
CA GLN A 697 -12.95 0.84 -22.23
C GLN A 697 -12.47 2.16 -21.62
N ILE A 698 -11.33 2.70 -22.08
CA ILE A 698 -10.78 4.00 -21.66
C ILE A 698 -11.81 5.11 -21.84
N ARG A 699 -12.34 5.31 -23.06
CA ARG A 699 -13.35 6.35 -23.35
C ARG A 699 -14.59 6.19 -22.46
N LYS A 700 -15.05 4.96 -22.19
CA LYS A 700 -16.25 4.71 -21.37
C LYS A 700 -16.02 4.98 -19.88
N VAL A 701 -14.88 4.60 -19.31
CA VAL A 701 -14.54 4.92 -17.90
C VAL A 701 -14.33 6.42 -17.72
N ALA A 702 -13.65 7.09 -18.67
CA ALA A 702 -13.47 8.54 -18.65
C ALA A 702 -14.80 9.31 -18.76
N GLU A 703 -15.75 8.84 -19.57
CA GLU A 703 -17.11 9.38 -19.62
C GLU A 703 -17.81 9.27 -18.27
N LEU A 704 -17.84 8.08 -17.67
CA LEU A 704 -18.47 7.84 -16.35
C LEU A 704 -17.93 8.76 -15.25
N ILE A 705 -16.63 9.08 -15.27
CA ILE A 705 -15.98 9.93 -14.25
C ILE A 705 -16.15 11.42 -14.52
N SER A 706 -16.25 11.82 -15.80
CA SER A 706 -16.44 13.22 -16.21
C SER A 706 -17.91 13.60 -16.43
N THR A 707 -18.84 12.83 -15.87
CA THR A 707 -20.29 13.05 -15.89
C THR A 707 -20.89 12.69 -14.54
N ASP A 708 -22.11 13.15 -14.28
CA ASP A 708 -22.88 12.67 -13.12
C ASP A 708 -23.39 11.25 -13.45
N SER A 709 -22.80 10.24 -12.81
CA SER A 709 -23.05 8.82 -13.09
C SER A 709 -23.03 7.98 -11.81
N GLY A 710 -23.70 6.83 -11.84
CA GLY A 710 -23.70 5.88 -10.73
C GLY A 710 -22.28 5.47 -10.30
N VAL A 711 -21.40 5.17 -11.27
CA VAL A 711 -19.99 4.84 -10.99
C VAL A 711 -19.25 5.99 -10.33
N ARG A 712 -19.41 7.24 -10.79
CA ARG A 712 -18.78 8.39 -10.14
C ARG A 712 -19.25 8.54 -8.71
N ASN A 713 -20.53 8.38 -8.46
CA ASN A 713 -21.13 8.58 -7.14
C ASN A 713 -20.71 7.47 -6.17
N MET A 714 -20.69 6.20 -6.62
CA MET A 714 -20.11 5.06 -5.88
C MET A 714 -18.63 5.26 -5.54
N LEU A 715 -17.80 5.70 -6.52
CA LEU A 715 -16.39 6.00 -6.25
C LEU A 715 -16.20 7.22 -5.33
N SER A 716 -17.20 8.10 -5.20
CA SER A 716 -17.16 9.29 -4.35
C SER A 716 -17.77 9.06 -2.96
N GLU A 717 -18.31 7.87 -2.69
CA GLU A 717 -19.00 7.57 -1.44
C GLU A 717 -18.08 7.73 -0.21
N SER A 718 -18.63 8.20 0.91
CA SER A 718 -17.89 8.51 2.14
C SER A 718 -16.76 9.55 1.99
N MET A 719 -16.69 10.30 0.90
CA MET A 719 -15.90 11.52 0.80
C MET A 719 -16.58 12.69 1.54
N PHE A 720 -15.80 13.67 2.00
CA PHE A 720 -16.35 14.95 2.43
C PHE A 720 -16.70 15.84 1.23
N ILE A 721 -17.95 16.27 1.16
CA ILE A 721 -18.40 17.41 0.37
C ILE A 721 -18.89 18.47 1.37
N SER A 722 -18.41 19.71 1.25
CA SER A 722 -18.84 20.80 2.13
C SER A 722 -20.27 21.25 1.83
N LYS A 723 -20.97 21.71 2.85
CA LYS A 723 -22.26 22.40 2.74
C LYS A 723 -22.13 23.85 2.26
N ASP A 724 -20.93 24.43 2.28
CA ASP A 724 -20.66 25.77 1.75
C ASP A 724 -20.63 25.72 0.21
N PRO A 725 -21.52 26.43 -0.51
CA PRO A 725 -21.54 26.46 -1.98
C PRO A 725 -20.30 27.16 -2.58
N THR A 726 -19.49 27.85 -1.78
CA THR A 726 -18.24 28.48 -2.21
C THR A 726 -17.03 27.55 -2.14
N ASP A 727 -17.12 26.42 -1.43
CA ASP A 727 -16.07 25.40 -1.44
C ASP A 727 -15.87 24.86 -2.87
N ARG A 728 -14.61 24.77 -3.30
CA ARG A 728 -14.29 24.44 -4.70
C ARG A 728 -14.80 23.05 -5.11
N VAL A 729 -14.78 22.06 -4.22
CA VAL A 729 -15.25 20.69 -4.51
C VAL A 729 -16.78 20.66 -4.53
N ALA A 730 -17.45 21.35 -3.60
CA ALA A 730 -18.91 21.51 -3.62
C ALA A 730 -19.40 22.20 -4.91
N LEU A 731 -18.78 23.32 -5.30
CA LEU A 731 -19.09 24.07 -6.52
C LEU A 731 -18.88 23.21 -7.78
N LEU A 732 -17.81 22.42 -7.84
CA LEU A 732 -17.54 21.48 -8.94
C LEU A 732 -18.65 20.43 -9.07
N ASN A 733 -19.09 19.83 -7.96
CA ASN A 733 -20.17 18.84 -7.97
C ASN A 733 -21.52 19.45 -8.37
N ALA A 734 -21.86 20.63 -7.87
CA ALA A 734 -23.08 21.34 -8.24
C ALA A 734 -23.10 21.80 -9.71
N THR A 735 -21.93 22.10 -10.28
CA THR A 735 -21.81 22.60 -11.66
C THR A 735 -21.78 21.45 -12.69
N LEU A 736 -21.22 20.29 -12.34
CA LEU A 736 -21.04 19.15 -13.25
C LEU A 736 -22.31 18.75 -14.07
N PRO A 737 -23.45 18.39 -13.44
CA PRO A 737 -24.64 17.98 -14.20
C PRO A 737 -25.21 19.14 -15.05
N LYS A 738 -25.11 20.38 -14.55
CA LYS A 738 -25.53 21.57 -15.30
C LYS A 738 -24.65 21.78 -16.54
N ALA A 739 -23.33 21.61 -16.42
CA ALA A 739 -22.36 21.73 -17.50
C ALA A 739 -22.59 20.71 -18.62
N VAL A 740 -22.85 19.44 -18.26
CA VAL A 740 -23.23 18.38 -19.22
C VAL A 740 -24.50 18.78 -19.98
N LYS A 741 -25.54 19.23 -19.28
CA LYS A 741 -26.80 19.68 -19.89
C LYS A 741 -26.61 20.89 -20.81
N ALA A 742 -25.86 21.92 -20.37
CA ALA A 742 -25.61 23.12 -21.17
C ALA A 742 -24.82 22.83 -22.45
N ASP A 743 -23.79 21.98 -22.38
CA ASP A 743 -23.02 21.59 -23.57
C ASP A 743 -23.86 20.72 -24.54
N ALA A 744 -24.77 19.89 -24.02
CA ALA A 744 -25.73 19.14 -24.83
C ALA A 744 -26.73 20.09 -25.54
N THR A 745 -27.27 21.09 -24.83
CA THR A 745 -28.13 22.14 -25.42
C THR A 745 -27.39 22.91 -26.50
N LEU A 746 -26.17 23.40 -26.23
CA LEU A 746 -25.33 24.09 -27.22
C LEU A 746 -25.05 23.22 -28.47
N SER A 747 -24.83 21.92 -28.29
CA SER A 747 -24.66 20.96 -29.40
C SER A 747 -25.96 20.80 -30.21
N ALA A 748 -27.11 20.71 -29.55
CA ALA A 748 -28.42 20.63 -30.20
C ALA A 748 -28.76 21.90 -30.99
N LEU A 749 -28.54 23.09 -30.41
CA LEU A 749 -28.72 24.40 -31.06
C LEU A 749 -27.92 24.49 -32.36
N ARG A 750 -26.64 24.12 -32.31
CA ARG A 750 -25.75 24.09 -33.49
C ARG A 750 -26.25 23.13 -34.58
N LYS A 751 -26.70 21.93 -34.20
CA LYS A 751 -27.27 20.94 -35.14
C LYS A 751 -28.58 21.41 -35.77
N GLN A 752 -29.44 22.07 -34.98
CA GLN A 752 -30.74 22.61 -35.40
C GLN A 752 -30.63 23.96 -36.14
N LYS A 753 -29.45 24.60 -36.14
CA LYS A 753 -29.18 25.93 -36.71
C LYS A 753 -30.14 27.02 -36.19
N ARG A 754 -30.51 26.94 -34.90
CA ARG A 754 -31.38 27.93 -34.23
C ARG A 754 -30.66 28.63 -33.09
N ASN A 755 -31.16 29.81 -32.73
CA ASN A 755 -30.76 30.51 -31.51
C ASN A 755 -31.38 29.84 -30.27
N ALA A 756 -30.76 30.07 -29.11
CA ALA A 756 -31.30 29.70 -27.81
C ALA A 756 -32.60 30.46 -27.52
N THR A 757 -33.53 29.85 -26.79
CA THR A 757 -34.60 30.59 -26.12
C THR A 757 -34.05 31.42 -24.96
N ILE A 758 -34.84 32.33 -24.40
CA ILE A 758 -34.44 33.16 -23.26
C ILE A 758 -34.02 32.27 -22.06
N ASP A 759 -34.79 31.22 -21.77
CA ASP A 759 -34.50 30.30 -20.67
C ASP A 759 -33.27 29.41 -20.93
N GLU A 760 -33.09 28.94 -22.18
CA GLU A 760 -31.90 28.20 -22.58
C GLU A 760 -30.64 29.06 -22.46
N GLN A 761 -30.70 30.32 -22.91
CA GLN A 761 -29.57 31.25 -22.83
C GLN A 761 -29.24 31.58 -21.38
N LYS A 762 -30.25 31.92 -20.55
CA LYS A 762 -30.07 32.19 -19.12
C LYS A 762 -29.41 31.00 -18.38
N PHE A 763 -29.81 29.77 -18.70
CA PHE A 763 -29.21 28.57 -18.12
C PHE A 763 -27.76 28.35 -18.60
N ILE A 764 -27.47 28.62 -19.87
CA ILE A 764 -26.10 28.58 -20.41
C ILE A 764 -25.23 29.62 -19.70
N ASP A 765 -25.72 30.86 -19.55
CA ASP A 765 -24.98 31.97 -18.92
C ASP A 765 -24.68 31.70 -17.44
N GLU A 766 -25.64 31.12 -16.69
CA GLU A 766 -25.43 30.65 -15.30
C GLU A 766 -24.27 29.63 -15.22
N VAL A 767 -24.24 28.68 -16.16
CA VAL A 767 -23.19 27.64 -16.22
C VAL A 767 -21.85 28.22 -16.62
N GLU A 768 -21.77 29.09 -17.63
CA GLU A 768 -20.50 29.69 -18.02
C GLU A 768 -19.96 30.65 -16.93
N ALA A 769 -20.82 31.35 -16.18
CA ALA A 769 -20.39 32.11 -15.01
C ALA A 769 -19.77 31.22 -13.91
N ALA A 770 -20.37 30.06 -13.63
CA ALA A 770 -19.79 29.07 -12.71
C ALA A 770 -18.47 28.49 -13.25
N ARG A 771 -18.36 28.25 -14.57
CA ARG A 771 -17.12 27.82 -15.24
C ARG A 771 -16.00 28.84 -15.02
N GLU A 772 -16.27 30.13 -15.26
CA GLU A 772 -15.29 31.21 -15.08
C GLU A 772 -14.78 31.28 -13.64
N ILE A 773 -15.65 31.10 -12.63
CA ILE A 773 -15.24 31.04 -11.21
C ILE A 773 -14.35 29.80 -10.93
N ILE A 774 -14.71 28.63 -11.47
CA ILE A 774 -14.00 27.36 -11.21
C ILE A 774 -12.59 27.36 -11.81
N ILE A 775 -12.38 28.00 -12.97
CA ILE A 775 -11.08 27.99 -13.65
C ILE A 775 -10.08 29.02 -13.09
N GLN A 776 -10.49 29.91 -12.18
CA GLN A 776 -9.56 30.81 -11.52
C GLN A 776 -8.68 30.07 -10.50
N VAL A 777 -7.45 30.56 -10.37
CA VAL A 777 -6.50 30.20 -9.32
C VAL A 777 -6.38 31.35 -8.33
N ASP A 778 -5.96 31.04 -7.11
CA ASP A 778 -5.74 32.06 -6.07
C ASP A 778 -4.53 32.94 -6.40
N SER A 779 -4.62 34.21 -6.01
CA SER A 779 -3.53 35.18 -6.07
C SER A 779 -3.39 35.90 -4.73
N PHE A 780 -2.18 36.35 -4.43
CA PHE A 780 -1.81 36.93 -3.14
C PHE A 780 -0.87 38.11 -3.38
N ASP A 781 -0.99 39.18 -2.59
CA ASP A 781 -0.10 40.35 -2.67
C ASP A 781 1.37 39.93 -2.43
N GLY A 782 1.59 38.98 -1.53
CA GLY A 782 2.88 38.30 -1.38
C GLY A 782 2.80 36.99 -0.60
N LEU A 783 3.87 36.19 -0.68
CA LEU A 783 4.01 34.88 -0.03
C LEU A 783 5.21 34.80 0.91
N GLY A 784 5.09 33.99 1.97
CA GLY A 784 6.19 33.71 2.90
C GLY A 784 6.81 34.99 3.49
N ALA A 785 8.09 35.22 3.21
CA ALA A 785 8.82 36.40 3.68
C ALA A 785 8.40 37.73 3.01
N GLU A 786 7.55 37.72 1.98
CA GLU A 786 6.93 38.94 1.44
C GLU A 786 5.79 39.45 2.33
N ILE A 787 5.19 38.58 3.15
CA ILE A 787 4.07 38.94 4.02
C ILE A 787 4.56 39.90 5.11
N GLY A 788 3.88 41.05 5.24
CA GLY A 788 4.25 42.10 6.19
C GLY A 788 5.46 42.94 5.76
N LYS A 789 5.95 42.81 4.52
CA LYS A 789 6.93 43.75 3.97
C LYS A 789 6.29 45.13 3.72
N PRO A 790 7.08 46.22 3.82
CA PRO A 790 6.58 47.57 3.57
C PRO A 790 6.25 47.79 2.10
N LYS A 791 5.46 48.84 1.79
CA LYS A 791 4.92 49.11 0.43
C LYS A 791 5.99 49.40 -0.63
N ASP A 792 7.18 49.78 -0.21
CA ASP A 792 8.38 50.01 -1.04
C ASP A 792 9.23 48.75 -1.25
N TYR A 793 8.78 47.58 -0.79
CA TYR A 793 9.45 46.32 -1.04
C TYR A 793 9.47 45.96 -2.53
N VAL A 794 10.63 46.15 -3.14
CA VAL A 794 10.93 45.65 -4.48
C VAL A 794 11.33 44.18 -4.38
N ARG A 795 10.58 43.30 -5.06
CA ARG A 795 10.92 41.87 -5.18
C ARG A 795 12.36 41.72 -5.72
N PRO A 796 13.21 40.82 -5.21
CA PRO A 796 14.62 40.73 -5.61
C PRO A 796 14.87 40.60 -7.12
N GLY A 797 14.03 39.86 -7.85
CA GLY A 797 14.11 39.75 -9.32
C GLY A 797 13.73 41.03 -10.09
N MET A 798 13.20 42.04 -9.39
CA MET A 798 12.93 43.37 -9.94
C MET A 798 14.08 44.36 -9.69
N ILE A 799 15.15 43.97 -8.98
CA ILE A 799 16.30 44.84 -8.68
C ILE A 799 17.40 44.62 -9.74
N GLY A 800 17.97 45.72 -10.24
CA GLY A 800 19.00 45.73 -11.27
C GLY A 800 18.46 45.47 -12.69
N ASN A 801 17.16 45.66 -12.93
CA ASN A 801 16.51 45.26 -14.17
C ASN A 801 16.35 46.43 -15.18
N VAL A 802 15.67 46.16 -16.30
CA VAL A 802 15.48 47.14 -17.39
C VAL A 802 14.63 48.36 -17.01
N PHE A 803 13.87 48.31 -15.92
CA PHE A 803 13.05 49.41 -15.43
C PHE A 803 13.84 50.38 -14.53
N ASP A 804 14.94 49.93 -13.90
CA ASP A 804 15.79 50.76 -13.03
C ASP A 804 16.59 51.84 -13.77
N LYS A 805 16.60 51.82 -15.12
CA LYS A 805 17.22 52.85 -15.96
C LYS A 805 16.29 54.02 -16.32
N LYS A 806 15.21 54.22 -15.56
CA LYS A 806 14.31 55.37 -15.69
C LYS A 806 14.03 56.04 -14.34
N ASN A 807 15.07 56.68 -13.80
CA ASN A 807 15.00 57.89 -12.97
C ASN A 807 16.36 58.61 -13.06
#